data_AF-J3D1I2-F1
#
_entry.id   AF-J3D1I2-F1
#
_cell.length_a   1.000
_cell.length_b   1.000
_cell.length_c   1.000
_cell.angle_alpha   90.00
_cell.angle_beta   90.00
_cell.angle_gamma   90.00
#
_symmetry.space_group_name_H-M   'P 1'
#
loop_
_entity.id
_entity.type
_entity.pdbx_description
1 polymer ?
#
loop_
_entity_poly.entity_id
_entity_poly.type
_entity_poly.pdbx_seq_one_letter_code
_entity_poly.pdbx_strand_id
1 'polypeptide(L)'
;NAFGELTKQTDAKGQVTSMAYDTLGRMTSRAEADLVSSWTYDNCTKGIGKLCSSTADNGYLKTNTYDSLGRGSSTTTTIDTAYTNSATYDANGRVSTVTYPTGLAVQYVYTTLGYLKEVRNSQTNALLWRADTQNALGQLLQQTYGNNVVTQQVFEATTGRLKNIYAGAGNGVQNFSYAYDYLGNLVSRTDGNQNLTETFLYDSLNRLTNAVVNSPAAGLSSTNYTFDNLGNITNRSDMGTYAYGNANDRPHALKELNFINGGKLQYSYDANGALISEVAIDSTGQVIANRGRNEVYTSFGMPQAIGAPGISLAFAYGPEHQRVKQIAPAATTIYLHPDNTGGLFYEKDIKTDGTIEHKQYITAGGQVIALIKLVGTTQTISYMHRDQLGSTTTITDEQGNAIERLAYEPFGKRRFPAGNTDNAGEIVGQNTDRGFTNHEHLEELGLIHMNGRIYDPAIGRFMSADAYVQAPDNLQSYNRYAYVTNNPLVFSDPSGYLFGGLFNVPIIDNAWNNHIKPVVGQIVTVVAIAACTYYSGGQASACAAGISAVSAKAQGANWNEAIKAGAIAGATAYGFQQAGLVGTADSPERYLAHMGVGCASGWVGGNGCARGAASAFVGKWVSNQTSGWQNDIYRGVAVSVAGGTTSVIGGGKFENGAMTAAFGYLFNAMSEKLRSYGMQFGTGVGVIAAASCTASTAGVCALGSPSLVVGGAAAGAAIGGTIGAVIDVFMQGDKTPTQGAPGSTYVNPGNGQERRYGNDGKPEYDIDWHPDHGAGTPHGHNWDKLPDGSRTRGPGVPLSPWPEGRGKSLDEK
;
A
#
# COMPACT_ATOMS: atom_id res chain seq x y z
N ASN A 1 -24.68 -6.47 -17.24
CA ASN A 1 -24.80 -5.71 -18.52
C ASN A 1 -23.74 -6.21 -19.51
N ALA A 2 -23.54 -5.57 -20.67
CA ALA A 2 -22.56 -6.02 -21.68
C ALA A 2 -21.08 -5.99 -21.20
N PHE A 3 -20.79 -5.27 -20.11
CA PHE A 3 -19.44 -5.16 -19.52
C PHE A 3 -19.17 -6.18 -18.41
N GLY A 4 -20.15 -7.00 -18.04
CA GLY A 4 -20.03 -7.96 -16.94
C GLY A 4 -20.18 -7.35 -15.55
N GLU A 5 -20.64 -6.10 -15.45
CA GLU A 5 -20.80 -5.39 -14.18
C GLU A 5 -22.02 -5.92 -13.41
N LEU A 6 -21.91 -5.92 -12.08
CA LEU A 6 -22.95 -6.37 -11.17
C LEU A 6 -24.18 -5.44 -11.25
N THR A 7 -25.31 -5.96 -11.73
CA THR A 7 -26.57 -5.19 -11.84
C THR A 7 -27.58 -5.51 -10.74
N LYS A 8 -27.41 -6.64 -10.05
CA LYS A 8 -28.28 -7.07 -8.96
C LYS A 8 -27.52 -7.99 -8.01
N GLN A 9 -27.69 -7.78 -6.73
CA GLN A 9 -27.20 -8.65 -5.66
C GLN A 9 -28.33 -8.98 -4.69
N THR A 10 -28.27 -10.16 -4.09
CA THR A 10 -29.14 -10.54 -2.98
C THR A 10 -28.29 -11.09 -1.86
N ASP A 11 -28.45 -10.52 -0.66
CA ASP A 11 -27.68 -10.94 0.52
C ASP A 11 -28.31 -12.15 1.22
N ALA A 12 -27.70 -12.62 2.31
CA ALA A 12 -28.19 -13.78 3.05
C ALA A 12 -29.48 -13.49 3.86
N LYS A 13 -29.85 -12.22 4.01
CA LYS A 13 -31.14 -11.78 4.59
C LYS A 13 -32.24 -11.67 3.53
N GLY A 14 -31.92 -11.89 2.25
CA GLY A 14 -32.85 -11.74 1.13
C GLY A 14 -33.06 -10.29 0.68
N GLN A 15 -32.25 -9.35 1.17
CA GLN A 15 -32.29 -7.95 0.75
C GLN A 15 -31.68 -7.83 -0.65
N VAL A 16 -32.30 -7.00 -1.49
CA VAL A 16 -31.90 -6.85 -2.90
C VAL A 16 -31.29 -5.48 -3.12
N THR A 17 -30.07 -5.46 -3.66
CA THR A 17 -29.44 -4.26 -4.20
C THR A 17 -29.49 -4.31 -5.72
N SER A 18 -29.95 -3.24 -6.37
CA SER A 18 -29.98 -3.14 -7.84
C SER A 18 -29.15 -1.95 -8.31
N MET A 19 -28.34 -2.15 -9.34
CA MET A 19 -27.45 -1.13 -9.91
C MET A 19 -27.78 -0.91 -11.38
N ALA A 20 -27.76 0.34 -11.81
CA ALA A 20 -27.82 0.73 -13.22
C ALA A 20 -26.57 1.51 -13.62
N TYR A 21 -26.21 1.39 -14.90
CA TYR A 21 -25.01 1.96 -15.47
C TYR A 21 -25.34 2.66 -16.78
N ASP A 22 -24.57 3.70 -17.11
CA ASP A 22 -24.63 4.32 -18.43
C ASP A 22 -23.92 3.48 -19.51
N THR A 23 -23.93 3.99 -20.75
CA THR A 23 -23.29 3.31 -21.89
C THR A 23 -21.77 3.19 -21.77
N LEU A 24 -21.13 3.89 -20.81
CA LEU A 24 -19.70 3.84 -20.53
C LEU A 24 -19.37 2.96 -19.32
N GLY A 25 -20.35 2.27 -18.72
CA GLY A 25 -20.15 1.43 -17.54
C GLY A 25 -20.05 2.22 -16.22
N ARG A 26 -20.44 3.49 -16.19
CA ARG A 26 -20.43 4.27 -14.94
C ARG A 26 -21.76 4.10 -14.23
N MET A 27 -21.74 3.82 -12.93
CA MET A 27 -22.95 3.60 -12.14
C MET A 27 -23.79 4.87 -12.08
N THR A 28 -25.03 4.86 -12.55
CA THR A 28 -25.94 6.01 -12.54
C THR A 28 -26.97 5.94 -11.42
N SER A 29 -27.29 4.73 -10.94
CA SER A 29 -28.19 4.56 -9.80
C SER A 29 -27.89 3.27 -9.04
N ARG A 30 -28.11 3.30 -7.73
CA ARG A 30 -28.12 2.12 -6.86
C ARG A 30 -29.34 2.20 -5.96
N ALA A 31 -30.18 1.18 -6.02
CA ALA A 31 -31.35 1.04 -5.17
C ALA A 31 -31.07 -0.05 -4.13
N GLU A 32 -30.99 0.37 -2.87
CA GLU A 32 -30.87 -0.45 -1.68
C GLU A 32 -32.16 -0.29 -0.86
N ALA A 33 -32.43 -1.20 0.10
CA ALA A 33 -33.70 -1.18 0.84
C ALA A 33 -33.88 0.08 1.70
N ASP A 34 -32.77 0.68 2.10
CA ASP A 34 -32.65 1.78 3.05
C ASP A 34 -31.93 3.02 2.46
N LEU A 35 -31.51 2.96 1.20
CA LEU A 35 -30.86 4.07 0.52
C LEU A 35 -31.01 3.97 -1.01
N VAL A 36 -31.60 4.99 -1.65
CA VAL A 36 -31.64 5.09 -3.10
C VAL A 36 -30.70 6.20 -3.55
N SER A 37 -29.64 5.82 -4.25
CA SER A 37 -28.56 6.70 -4.67
C SER A 37 -28.54 6.93 -6.18
N SER A 38 -28.14 8.12 -6.60
CA SER A 38 -27.94 8.45 -8.02
C SER A 38 -26.65 9.22 -8.27
N TRP A 39 -26.05 9.03 -9.44
CA TRP A 39 -24.85 9.73 -9.88
C TRP A 39 -25.06 10.32 -11.27
N THR A 40 -24.66 11.57 -11.44
CA THR A 40 -24.69 12.27 -12.74
C THR A 40 -23.26 12.61 -13.15
N TYR A 41 -22.92 12.26 -14.39
CA TYR A 41 -21.60 12.53 -14.99
C TYR A 41 -21.74 13.53 -16.14
N ASP A 42 -20.63 14.18 -16.49
CA ASP A 42 -20.44 15.01 -17.70
C ASP A 42 -21.32 16.28 -17.81
N ASN A 43 -22.33 16.44 -16.96
CA ASN A 43 -23.30 17.55 -16.99
C ASN A 43 -22.83 18.81 -16.22
N CYS A 44 -21.55 18.91 -15.91
CA CYS A 44 -20.95 20.02 -15.17
C CYS A 44 -19.82 20.65 -15.96
N THR A 45 -19.66 21.96 -15.79
CA THR A 45 -18.63 22.75 -16.46
C THR A 45 -17.24 22.13 -16.22
N LYS A 46 -16.52 21.87 -17.32
CA LYS A 46 -15.16 21.29 -17.32
C LYS A 46 -15.06 19.87 -16.70
N GLY A 47 -16.19 19.19 -16.48
CA GLY A 47 -16.26 17.86 -15.88
C GLY A 47 -16.48 16.71 -16.87
N ILE A 48 -15.98 16.81 -18.10
CA ILE A 48 -16.12 15.72 -19.09
C ILE A 48 -15.38 14.47 -18.60
N GLY A 49 -16.07 13.34 -18.59
CA GLY A 49 -15.60 12.07 -18.04
C GLY A 49 -15.62 12.01 -16.51
N LYS A 50 -16.19 13.00 -15.82
CA LYS A 50 -16.10 13.16 -14.36
C LYS A 50 -17.47 13.15 -13.68
N LEU A 51 -17.47 12.84 -12.38
CA LEU A 51 -18.67 12.84 -11.54
C LEU A 51 -19.10 14.27 -11.20
N CYS A 52 -20.26 14.70 -11.68
CA CYS A 52 -20.78 16.04 -11.43
C CYS A 52 -21.59 16.12 -10.14
N SER A 53 -22.40 15.10 -9.85
CA SER A 53 -23.16 15.06 -8.61
C SER A 53 -23.47 13.64 -8.16
N SER A 54 -23.55 13.45 -6.84
CA SER A 54 -24.15 12.26 -6.22
C SER A 54 -25.26 12.67 -5.26
N THR A 55 -26.36 11.91 -5.24
CA THR A 55 -27.54 12.19 -4.41
C THR A 55 -28.02 10.94 -3.72
N ALA A 56 -28.71 11.09 -2.59
CA ALA A 56 -29.52 10.03 -2.00
C ALA A 56 -30.89 10.55 -1.53
N ASP A 57 -31.85 9.63 -1.43
CA ASP A 57 -33.23 9.89 -0.98
C ASP A 57 -33.36 10.28 0.50
N ASN A 58 -32.27 10.25 1.27
CA ASN A 58 -32.18 10.77 2.62
C ASN A 58 -31.84 12.28 2.70
N GLY A 59 -31.85 12.99 1.57
CA GLY A 59 -31.57 14.43 1.47
C GLY A 59 -30.10 14.79 1.21
N TYR A 60 -29.22 13.79 1.06
CA TYR A 60 -27.82 14.03 0.69
C TYR A 60 -27.69 14.54 -0.75
N LEU A 61 -26.87 15.57 -0.94
CA LEU A 61 -26.46 16.07 -2.26
C LEU A 61 -24.99 16.47 -2.24
N LYS A 62 -24.18 15.90 -3.13
CA LYS A 62 -22.82 16.34 -3.42
C LYS A 62 -22.74 16.85 -4.84
N THR A 63 -22.10 18.00 -5.04
CA THR A 63 -21.82 18.56 -6.37
C THR A 63 -20.33 18.87 -6.48
N ASN A 64 -19.74 18.55 -7.62
CA ASN A 64 -18.32 18.80 -7.91
C ASN A 64 -18.18 19.79 -9.07
N THR A 65 -17.13 20.59 -9.03
CA THR A 65 -16.72 21.47 -10.12
C THR A 65 -15.25 21.26 -10.43
N TYR A 66 -14.87 21.56 -11.67
CA TYR A 66 -13.54 21.27 -12.19
C TYR A 66 -12.90 22.53 -12.80
N ASP A 67 -11.57 22.60 -12.72
CA ASP A 67 -10.81 23.64 -13.40
C ASP A 67 -10.62 23.33 -14.90
N SER A 68 -9.98 24.23 -15.64
CA SER A 68 -9.81 24.06 -17.09
C SER A 68 -8.94 22.86 -17.50
N LEU A 69 -8.25 22.23 -16.54
CA LEU A 69 -7.47 21.01 -16.75
C LEU A 69 -8.22 19.75 -16.26
N GLY A 70 -9.49 19.88 -15.86
CA GLY A 70 -10.32 18.78 -15.37
C GLY A 70 -9.97 18.29 -13.97
N ARG A 71 -9.22 19.10 -13.19
CA ARG A 71 -8.88 18.81 -11.79
C ARG A 71 -9.98 19.34 -10.88
N GLY A 72 -10.25 18.67 -9.76
CA GLY A 72 -11.33 19.04 -8.84
C GLY A 72 -11.08 20.42 -8.20
N SER A 73 -11.94 21.40 -8.47
CA SER A 73 -11.76 22.76 -7.98
C SER A 73 -12.59 23.06 -6.74
N SER A 74 -13.84 22.58 -6.69
CA SER A 74 -14.72 22.77 -5.52
C SER A 74 -15.71 21.62 -5.40
N THR A 75 -16.02 21.26 -4.16
CA THR A 75 -17.05 20.30 -3.79
C THR A 75 -18.01 20.94 -2.82
N THR A 76 -19.30 20.86 -3.09
CA THR A 76 -20.36 21.27 -2.17
C THR A 76 -21.19 20.07 -1.76
N THR A 77 -21.21 19.77 -0.46
CA THR A 77 -21.98 18.66 0.12
C THR A 77 -23.09 19.23 1.00
N THR A 78 -24.33 18.81 0.78
CA THR A 78 -25.52 19.19 1.54
C THR A 78 -25.99 17.99 2.35
N ILE A 79 -26.09 18.16 3.68
CA ILE A 79 -26.55 17.12 4.63
C ILE A 79 -27.65 17.71 5.52
N ASP A 80 -27.28 18.65 6.39
CA ASP A 80 -28.19 19.52 7.15
C ASP A 80 -28.20 20.94 6.54
N THR A 81 -27.04 21.39 6.07
CA THR A 81 -26.85 22.59 5.25
C THR A 81 -25.79 22.31 4.19
N ALA A 82 -25.53 23.26 3.30
CA ALA A 82 -24.50 23.18 2.28
C ALA A 82 -23.12 23.52 2.87
N TYR A 83 -22.15 22.64 2.65
CA TYR A 83 -20.75 22.81 3.01
C TYR A 83 -19.89 22.81 1.76
N THR A 84 -19.18 23.90 1.51
CA THR A 84 -18.32 24.03 0.33
C THR A 84 -16.86 24.01 0.73
N ASN A 85 -16.08 23.15 0.08
CA ASN A 85 -14.63 23.15 0.15
C ASN A 85 -14.04 23.26 -1.25
N SER A 86 -12.84 23.82 -1.36
CA SER A 86 -12.18 24.03 -2.65
C SER A 86 -10.69 23.75 -2.59
N ALA A 87 -10.12 23.42 -3.74
CA ALA A 87 -8.69 23.28 -3.92
C ALA A 87 -8.21 24.08 -5.12
N THR A 88 -7.00 24.63 -4.99
CA THR A 88 -6.24 25.21 -6.10
C THR A 88 -4.96 24.42 -6.31
N TYR A 89 -4.34 24.60 -7.47
CA TYR A 89 -3.18 23.81 -7.89
C TYR A 89 -2.05 24.71 -8.36
N ASP A 90 -0.82 24.27 -8.15
CA ASP A 90 0.36 24.92 -8.71
C ASP A 90 0.54 24.60 -10.20
N ALA A 91 1.58 25.18 -10.80
CA ALA A 91 1.91 24.98 -12.21
C ALA A 91 2.25 23.52 -12.58
N ASN A 92 2.65 22.71 -11.59
CA ASN A 92 2.94 21.28 -11.76
C ASN A 92 1.73 20.39 -11.50
N GLY A 93 0.56 20.97 -11.18
CA GLY A 93 -0.66 20.24 -10.92
C GLY A 93 -0.80 19.62 -9.54
N ARG A 94 0.05 20.02 -8.59
CA ARG A 94 -0.05 19.62 -7.18
C ARG A 94 -0.98 20.58 -6.44
N VAL A 95 -1.67 20.09 -5.41
CA VAL A 95 -2.56 20.90 -4.58
C VAL A 95 -1.75 22.02 -3.93
N SER A 96 -2.07 23.28 -4.21
CA SER A 96 -1.38 24.44 -3.65
C SER A 96 -2.12 25.03 -2.46
N THR A 97 -3.45 25.05 -2.48
CA THR A 97 -4.26 25.53 -1.35
C THR A 97 -5.53 24.70 -1.24
N VAL A 98 -5.92 24.41 0.00
CA VAL A 98 -7.21 23.79 0.34
C VAL A 98 -7.99 24.77 1.21
N THR A 99 -9.24 25.02 0.87
CA THR A 99 -10.16 25.87 1.63
C THR A 99 -11.26 25.00 2.25
N TYR A 100 -11.41 25.11 3.56
CA TYR A 100 -12.37 24.37 4.37
C TYR A 100 -13.74 25.07 4.40
N PRO A 101 -14.82 24.38 4.83
CA PRO A 101 -16.16 24.97 4.91
C PRO A 101 -16.28 26.24 5.76
N THR A 102 -15.38 26.44 6.73
CA THR A 102 -15.35 27.65 7.58
C THR A 102 -14.69 28.85 6.89
N GLY A 103 -14.10 28.67 5.70
CA GLY A 103 -13.31 29.68 5.00
C GLY A 103 -11.81 29.67 5.33
N LEU A 104 -11.36 28.88 6.31
CA LEU A 104 -9.94 28.66 6.55
C LEU A 104 -9.28 28.13 5.27
N ALA A 105 -8.18 28.76 4.85
CA ALA A 105 -7.40 28.29 3.72
C ALA A 105 -6.01 27.86 4.18
N VAL A 106 -5.57 26.69 3.73
CA VAL A 106 -4.28 26.09 4.08
C VAL A 106 -3.46 25.91 2.81
N GLN A 107 -2.26 26.48 2.81
CA GLN A 107 -1.32 26.43 1.71
C GLN A 107 -0.32 25.28 1.89
N TYR A 108 -0.04 24.58 0.80
CA TYR A 108 0.96 23.52 0.70
C TYR A 108 2.14 24.01 -0.15
N VAL A 109 3.31 24.04 0.46
CA VAL A 109 4.56 24.52 -0.15
C VAL A 109 5.46 23.33 -0.42
N TYR A 110 5.96 23.23 -1.66
CA TYR A 110 6.78 22.12 -2.10
C TYR A 110 8.23 22.53 -2.35
N THR A 111 9.14 21.57 -2.25
CA THR A 111 10.51 21.71 -2.73
C THR A 111 10.55 21.77 -4.25
N THR A 112 11.70 22.18 -4.80
CA THR A 112 11.97 22.17 -6.24
C THR A 112 11.87 20.77 -6.86
N LEU A 113 12.09 19.72 -6.06
CA LEU A 113 12.05 18.32 -6.50
C LEU A 113 10.66 17.69 -6.50
N GLY A 114 9.65 18.33 -5.90
CA GLY A 114 8.32 17.71 -5.84
C GLY A 114 7.75 17.57 -4.44
N TYR A 115 8.61 17.39 -3.44
CA TYR A 115 8.23 16.95 -2.09
C TYR A 115 7.54 18.04 -1.28
N LEU A 116 6.55 17.66 -0.47
CA LEU A 116 5.90 18.58 0.46
C LEU A 116 6.90 19.05 1.51
N LYS A 117 7.09 20.37 1.60
CA LYS A 117 8.04 21.02 2.51
C LYS A 117 7.34 21.64 3.70
N GLU A 118 6.27 22.41 3.47
CA GLU A 118 5.58 23.16 4.52
C GLU A 118 4.07 23.14 4.29
N VAL A 119 3.33 23.21 5.40
CA VAL A 119 1.90 23.49 5.44
C VAL A 119 1.71 24.76 6.26
N ARG A 120 0.98 25.73 5.70
CA ARG A 120 0.81 27.06 6.27
C ARG A 120 -0.64 27.51 6.26
N ASN A 121 -1.01 28.36 7.21
CA ASN A 121 -2.23 29.13 7.09
C ASN A 121 -2.07 30.14 5.93
N SER A 122 -2.97 30.11 4.96
CA SER A 122 -2.85 30.92 3.74
C SER A 122 -3.12 32.40 3.99
N GLN A 123 -3.96 32.73 4.98
CA GLN A 123 -4.28 34.11 5.33
C GLN A 123 -3.21 34.77 6.19
N THR A 124 -2.68 34.08 7.19
CA THR A 124 -1.71 34.65 8.15
C THR A 124 -0.26 34.31 7.85
N ASN A 125 -0.02 33.41 6.89
CA ASN A 125 1.28 32.80 6.59
C ASN A 125 1.93 32.04 7.78
N ALA A 126 1.15 31.79 8.84
CA ALA A 126 1.60 31.05 10.01
C ALA A 126 1.98 29.61 9.63
N LEU A 127 3.11 29.13 10.15
CA LEU A 127 3.53 27.75 9.96
C LEU A 127 2.59 26.83 10.74
N LEU A 128 2.12 25.75 10.10
CA LEU A 128 1.39 24.67 10.76
C LEU A 128 2.25 23.41 10.85
N TRP A 129 3.08 23.17 9.83
CA TRP A 129 4.01 22.04 9.80
C TRP A 129 5.13 22.24 8.78
N ARG A 130 6.31 21.69 9.04
CA ARG A 130 7.44 21.64 8.11
C ARG A 130 8.17 20.30 8.18
N ALA A 131 8.52 19.74 7.02
CA ALA A 131 9.54 18.72 6.90
C ALA A 131 10.93 19.38 6.95
N ASP A 132 11.72 19.07 7.97
CA ASP A 132 13.07 19.62 8.10
C ASP A 132 14.09 18.74 7.38
N THR A 133 14.05 17.42 7.63
CA THR A 133 14.97 16.46 6.99
C THR A 133 14.26 15.14 6.67
N GLN A 134 14.70 14.51 5.58
CA GLN A 134 14.21 13.21 5.11
C GLN A 134 15.40 12.34 4.67
N ASN A 135 15.26 11.02 4.78
CA ASN A 135 16.23 10.08 4.20
C ASN A 135 15.90 9.78 2.72
N ALA A 136 16.75 8.98 2.06
CA ALA A 136 16.56 8.60 0.66
C ALA A 136 15.29 7.77 0.41
N LEU A 137 14.72 7.16 1.45
CA LEU A 137 13.43 6.46 1.39
C LEU A 137 12.24 7.42 1.57
N GLY A 138 12.47 8.73 1.67
CA GLY A 138 11.45 9.76 1.90
C GLY A 138 10.91 9.81 3.34
N GLN A 139 11.46 9.03 4.26
CA GLN A 139 11.03 9.01 5.65
C GLN A 139 11.51 10.28 6.35
N LEU A 140 10.63 10.92 7.12
CA LEU A 140 10.95 12.13 7.88
C LEU A 140 11.90 11.78 9.02
N LEU A 141 13.12 12.32 8.99
CA LEU A 141 14.06 12.23 10.12
C LEU A 141 13.80 13.33 11.14
N GLN A 142 13.34 14.50 10.68
CA GLN A 142 12.95 15.61 11.51
C GLN A 142 11.80 16.39 10.89
N GLN A 143 10.86 16.80 11.74
CA GLN A 143 9.74 17.68 11.39
C GLN A 143 9.47 18.68 12.51
N THR A 144 8.94 19.85 12.15
CA THR A 144 8.60 20.93 13.08
C THR A 144 7.12 21.29 12.93
N TYR A 145 6.38 21.30 14.03
CA TYR A 145 4.99 21.74 14.08
C TYR A 145 4.89 23.26 14.28
N GLY A 146 3.72 23.83 14.02
CA GLY A 146 3.49 25.28 14.11
C GLY A 146 3.65 25.88 15.51
N ASN A 147 3.61 25.06 16.56
CA ASN A 147 3.92 25.43 17.94
C ASN A 147 5.41 25.27 18.31
N ASN A 148 6.29 25.09 17.32
CA ASN A 148 7.73 24.85 17.47
C ASN A 148 8.13 23.54 18.17
N VAL A 149 7.18 22.62 18.42
CA VAL A 149 7.55 21.26 18.82
C VAL A 149 8.24 20.59 17.64
N VAL A 150 9.46 20.11 17.87
CA VAL A 150 10.25 19.36 16.91
C VAL A 150 10.11 17.88 17.23
N THR A 151 9.81 17.07 16.22
CA THR A 151 9.84 15.61 16.29
C THR A 151 11.01 15.09 15.48
N GLN A 152 11.82 14.23 16.10
CA GLN A 152 12.91 13.49 15.47
C GLN A 152 12.55 12.00 15.42
N GLN A 153 12.82 11.37 14.30
CA GLN A 153 12.59 9.95 14.09
C GLN A 153 13.89 9.27 13.64
N VAL A 154 14.17 8.12 14.24
CA VAL A 154 15.34 7.31 13.89
C VAL A 154 14.86 6.01 13.28
N PHE A 155 15.42 5.64 12.13
CA PHE A 155 15.10 4.40 11.44
C PHE A 155 16.30 3.46 11.40
N GLU A 156 16.03 2.16 11.42
CA GLU A 156 17.04 1.13 11.26
C GLU A 156 17.54 1.12 9.81
N ALA A 157 18.85 1.32 9.60
CA ALA A 157 19.41 1.54 8.27
C ALA A 157 19.22 0.35 7.31
N THR A 158 19.17 -0.87 7.84
CA THR A 158 19.06 -2.11 7.05
C THR A 158 17.63 -2.45 6.66
N THR A 159 16.63 -2.07 7.47
CA THR A 159 15.23 -2.48 7.29
C THR A 159 14.27 -1.32 7.03
N GLY A 160 14.70 -0.08 7.29
CA GLY A 160 13.85 1.10 7.22
C GLY A 160 12.79 1.18 8.32
N ARG A 161 12.85 0.32 9.35
CA ARG A 161 11.86 0.29 10.45
C ARG A 161 12.11 1.41 11.46
N LEU A 162 11.04 1.99 11.99
CA LEU A 162 11.12 3.08 12.97
C LEU A 162 11.63 2.57 14.32
N LYS A 163 12.77 3.07 14.76
CA LYS A 163 13.46 2.70 16.01
C LYS A 163 13.15 3.63 17.16
N ASN A 164 13.09 4.95 16.90
CA ASN A 164 12.83 5.94 17.95
C ASN A 164 11.96 7.09 17.45
N ILE A 165 11.16 7.65 18.37
CA ILE A 165 10.46 8.92 18.19
C ILE A 165 10.77 9.80 19.42
N TYR A 166 11.33 10.97 19.17
CA TYR A 166 11.58 11.98 20.20
C TYR A 166 10.85 13.26 19.83
N ALA A 167 10.13 13.88 20.76
CA ALA A 167 9.45 15.14 20.49
C ALA A 167 9.52 16.12 21.67
N GLY A 168 9.67 17.40 21.34
CA GLY A 168 9.68 18.51 22.30
C GLY A 168 10.99 18.66 23.08
N ALA A 169 11.09 19.75 23.85
CA ALA A 169 12.27 20.05 24.66
C ALA A 169 12.54 18.90 25.65
N GLY A 170 13.77 18.38 25.66
CA GLY A 170 14.16 17.25 26.51
C GLY A 170 13.33 15.96 26.27
N ASN A 171 12.74 15.81 25.08
CA ASN A 171 11.83 14.71 24.72
C ASN A 171 10.52 14.70 25.52
N GLY A 172 10.16 15.84 26.13
CA GLY A 172 9.01 15.95 27.03
C GLY A 172 7.65 15.75 26.37
N VAL A 173 7.54 15.75 25.04
CA VAL A 173 6.28 15.45 24.32
C VAL A 173 6.20 13.96 23.99
N GLN A 174 7.22 13.38 23.36
CA GLN A 174 7.33 11.93 23.09
C GLN A 174 8.75 11.44 23.32
N ASN A 175 8.87 10.21 23.83
CA ASN A 175 10.15 9.54 24.06
C ASN A 175 9.98 8.02 23.87
N PHE A 176 9.71 7.60 22.63
CA PHE A 176 9.44 6.21 22.29
C PHE A 176 10.66 5.51 21.71
N SER A 177 10.84 4.24 22.07
CA SER A 177 11.78 3.33 21.41
C SER A 177 11.10 2.02 21.05
N TYR A 178 11.47 1.44 19.92
CA TYR A 178 10.88 0.22 19.35
C TYR A 178 11.96 -0.79 18.99
N ALA A 179 11.69 -2.06 19.24
CA ALA A 179 12.52 -3.18 18.81
C ALA A 179 11.65 -4.22 18.08
N TYR A 180 12.18 -4.77 17.00
CA TYR A 180 11.50 -5.75 16.15
C TYR A 180 12.32 -7.03 16.06
N ASP A 181 11.63 -8.15 15.81
CA ASP A 181 12.30 -9.37 15.38
C ASP A 181 12.71 -9.32 13.89
N TYR A 182 13.29 -10.42 13.39
CA TYR A 182 13.74 -10.52 12.00
C TYR A 182 12.58 -10.47 10.99
N LEU A 183 11.39 -10.95 11.37
CA LEU A 183 10.18 -10.92 10.54
C LEU A 183 9.50 -9.54 10.55
N GLY A 184 9.84 -8.70 11.52
CA GLY A 184 9.28 -7.36 11.69
C GLY A 184 8.17 -7.27 12.72
N ASN A 185 7.95 -8.31 13.53
CA ASN A 185 7.04 -8.20 14.67
C ASN A 185 7.65 -7.28 15.74
N LEU A 186 6.83 -6.42 16.32
CA LEU A 186 7.27 -5.54 17.40
C LEU A 186 7.46 -6.36 18.69
N VAL A 187 8.70 -6.56 19.15
CA VAL A 187 9.00 -7.37 20.35
C VAL A 187 9.15 -6.53 21.61
N SER A 188 9.43 -5.22 21.47
CA SER A 188 9.44 -4.30 22.60
C SER A 188 9.13 -2.87 22.19
N ARG A 189 8.46 -2.15 23.08
CA ARG A 189 8.24 -0.70 23.01
C ARG A 189 8.49 -0.08 24.37
N THR A 190 9.11 1.10 24.43
CA THR A 190 9.28 1.86 25.67
C THR A 190 8.72 3.27 25.54
N ASP A 191 8.23 3.83 26.65
CA ASP A 191 7.94 5.25 26.82
C ASP A 191 8.77 5.80 27.98
N GLY A 192 9.83 6.53 27.63
CA GLY A 192 10.73 7.16 28.60
C GLY A 192 10.07 8.26 29.42
N ASN A 193 8.98 8.86 28.96
CA ASN A 193 8.25 9.88 29.72
C ASN A 193 7.38 9.27 30.82
N GLN A 194 7.09 7.97 30.74
CA GLN A 194 6.27 7.23 31.70
C GLN A 194 7.06 6.18 32.49
N ASN A 195 8.38 6.03 32.23
CA ASN A 195 9.19 4.93 32.72
C ASN A 195 8.53 3.56 32.48
N LEU A 196 7.97 3.41 31.29
CA LEU A 196 7.15 2.25 30.90
C LEU A 196 7.86 1.44 29.83
N THR A 197 7.89 0.13 30.00
CA THR A 197 8.39 -0.85 29.03
C THR A 197 7.33 -1.88 28.74
N GLU A 198 7.12 -2.16 27.46
CA GLU A 198 6.28 -3.25 26.96
C GLU A 198 7.13 -4.27 26.21
N THR A 199 6.82 -5.54 26.40
CA THR A 199 7.42 -6.65 25.64
C THR A 199 6.36 -7.59 25.12
N PHE A 200 6.58 -8.12 23.93
CA PHE A 200 5.58 -8.90 23.20
C PHE A 200 6.17 -10.19 22.66
N LEU A 201 5.37 -11.27 22.68
CA LEU A 201 5.72 -12.56 22.08
C LEU A 201 4.68 -12.96 21.04
N TYR A 202 5.13 -13.75 20.07
CA TYR A 202 4.32 -14.19 18.93
C TYR A 202 4.44 -15.70 18.74
N ASP A 203 3.43 -16.31 18.12
CA ASP A 203 3.53 -17.68 17.62
C ASP A 203 4.17 -17.76 16.23
N SER A 204 4.29 -18.98 15.68
CA SER A 204 4.88 -19.21 14.35
C SER A 204 4.04 -18.67 13.18
N LEU A 205 2.81 -18.22 13.43
CA LEU A 205 1.95 -17.54 12.46
C LEU A 205 1.99 -16.01 12.65
N ASN A 206 2.91 -15.50 13.46
CA ASN A 206 3.05 -14.08 13.81
C ASN A 206 1.83 -13.49 14.54
N ARG A 207 1.08 -14.31 15.28
CA ARG A 207 -0.04 -13.83 16.11
C ARG A 207 0.46 -13.51 17.51
N LEU A 208 -0.02 -12.40 18.09
CA LEU A 208 0.40 -11.95 19.43
C LEU A 208 -0.05 -12.95 20.51
N THR A 209 0.87 -13.59 21.20
CA THR A 209 0.58 -14.57 22.27
C THR A 209 0.78 -14.03 23.67
N ASN A 210 1.60 -12.99 23.85
CA ASN A 210 1.84 -12.38 25.15
C ASN A 210 2.14 -10.89 25.01
N ALA A 211 1.62 -10.10 25.95
CA ALA A 211 1.94 -8.69 26.13
C ALA A 211 2.21 -8.42 27.61
N VAL A 212 3.40 -7.89 27.91
CA VAL A 212 3.81 -7.51 29.27
C VAL A 212 3.94 -6.00 29.33
N VAL A 213 3.42 -5.39 30.39
CA VAL A 213 3.62 -3.99 30.75
C VAL A 213 4.42 -3.95 32.05
N ASN A 214 5.51 -3.18 32.07
CA ASN A 214 6.31 -2.94 33.26
C ASN A 214 6.49 -1.43 33.47
N SER A 215 6.01 -0.91 34.59
CA SER A 215 6.17 0.49 35.00
C SER A 215 6.04 0.65 36.52
N PRO A 216 6.48 1.78 37.10
CA PRO A 216 6.24 2.07 38.52
C PRO A 216 4.75 2.09 38.90
N ALA A 217 3.87 2.55 38.00
CA ALA A 217 2.44 2.71 38.29
C ALA A 217 1.63 1.41 38.11
N ALA A 218 1.95 0.62 37.09
CA ALA A 218 1.27 -0.64 36.81
C ALA A 218 1.92 -1.86 37.49
N GLY A 219 3.17 -1.73 37.95
CA GLY A 219 4.01 -2.88 38.28
C GLY A 219 4.29 -3.73 37.04
N LEU A 220 4.54 -5.02 37.25
CA LEU A 220 4.66 -6.00 36.19
C LEU A 220 3.30 -6.67 35.94
N SER A 221 2.68 -6.37 34.80
CA SER A 221 1.41 -6.95 34.36
C SER A 221 1.61 -7.75 33.06
N SER A 222 0.94 -8.89 32.92
CA SER A 222 1.09 -9.79 31.77
C SER A 222 -0.26 -10.31 31.29
N THR A 223 -0.51 -10.15 29.99
CA THR A 223 -1.71 -10.64 29.30
C THR A 223 -1.30 -11.70 28.28
N ASN A 224 -1.86 -12.90 28.42
CA ASN A 224 -1.65 -14.01 27.50
C ASN A 224 -2.86 -14.19 26.58
N TYR A 225 -2.58 -14.55 25.33
CA TYR A 225 -3.56 -14.81 24.29
C TYR A 225 -3.34 -16.22 23.75
N THR A 226 -4.42 -16.97 23.57
CA THR A 226 -4.40 -18.25 22.87
C THR A 226 -5.32 -18.23 21.67
N PHE A 227 -5.00 -19.01 20.64
CA PHE A 227 -5.77 -19.08 19.41
C PHE A 227 -6.06 -20.52 19.03
N ASP A 228 -7.16 -20.73 18.31
CA ASP A 228 -7.39 -21.99 17.60
C ASP A 228 -6.73 -21.99 16.20
N ASN A 229 -6.86 -23.10 15.48
CA ASN A 229 -6.34 -23.26 14.12
C ASN A 229 -7.06 -22.36 13.10
N LEU A 230 -8.27 -21.90 13.41
CA LEU A 230 -9.08 -21.01 12.60
C LEU A 230 -8.73 -19.52 12.84
N GLY A 231 -7.77 -19.24 13.72
CA GLY A 231 -7.33 -17.89 14.05
C GLY A 231 -8.25 -17.15 15.00
N ASN A 232 -9.19 -17.83 15.65
CA ASN A 232 -10.03 -17.23 16.67
C ASN A 232 -9.26 -17.14 18.00
N ILE A 233 -9.40 -16.03 18.73
CA ILE A 233 -8.91 -15.90 20.11
C ILE A 233 -9.72 -16.85 20.98
N THR A 234 -9.12 -17.81 21.69
CA THR A 234 -9.80 -18.78 22.55
C THR A 234 -9.73 -18.42 24.04
N ASN A 235 -8.68 -17.73 24.45
CA ASN A 235 -8.53 -17.21 25.81
C ASN A 235 -7.72 -15.92 25.82
N ARG A 236 -8.09 -15.05 26.75
CA ARG A 236 -7.32 -13.90 27.20
C ARG A 236 -7.21 -13.95 28.72
N SER A 237 -5.99 -13.94 29.27
CA SER A 237 -5.81 -14.17 30.72
C SER A 237 -6.39 -13.06 31.60
N ASP A 238 -6.57 -11.86 31.06
CA ASP A 238 -7.17 -10.69 31.71
C ASP A 238 -8.70 -10.64 31.59
N MET A 239 -9.27 -11.37 30.63
CA MET A 239 -10.71 -11.34 30.33
C MET A 239 -11.40 -12.66 30.60
N GLY A 240 -10.95 -13.74 29.95
CA GLY A 240 -11.55 -15.06 30.06
C GLY A 240 -11.57 -15.85 28.75
N THR A 241 -12.49 -16.81 28.65
CA THR A 241 -12.55 -17.79 27.53
C THR A 241 -13.61 -17.42 26.50
N TYR A 242 -13.26 -17.62 25.24
CA TYR A 242 -14.06 -17.27 24.08
C TYR A 242 -14.59 -18.56 23.44
N ALA A 243 -15.90 -18.61 23.18
CA ALA A 243 -16.55 -19.72 22.51
C ALA A 243 -17.24 -19.27 21.22
N TYR A 244 -17.00 -19.99 20.13
CA TYR A 244 -17.46 -19.64 18.79
C TYR A 244 -18.57 -20.58 18.31
N GLY A 245 -19.18 -20.21 17.19
CA GLY A 245 -20.02 -21.10 16.42
C GLY A 245 -19.30 -22.38 15.95
N ASN A 246 -20.07 -23.40 15.57
CA ASN A 246 -19.50 -24.65 15.04
C ASN A 246 -19.22 -24.51 13.53
N ALA A 247 -18.66 -25.56 12.91
CA ALA A 247 -18.30 -25.53 11.49
C ALA A 247 -19.47 -25.21 10.53
N ASN A 248 -20.70 -25.54 10.92
CA ASN A 248 -21.92 -25.32 10.13
C ASN A 248 -22.70 -24.07 10.57
N ASP A 249 -22.22 -23.35 11.57
CA ASP A 249 -22.90 -22.18 12.14
C ASP A 249 -21.85 -21.14 12.53
N ARG A 250 -21.34 -20.42 11.53
CA ARG A 250 -20.42 -19.27 11.67
C ARG A 250 -19.24 -19.57 12.61
N PRO A 251 -18.24 -20.38 12.19
CA PRO A 251 -17.13 -20.82 13.04
C PRO A 251 -16.19 -19.70 13.54
N HIS A 252 -16.36 -18.48 13.03
CA HIS A 252 -15.62 -17.30 13.45
C HIS A 252 -16.48 -16.26 14.19
N ALA A 253 -17.79 -16.46 14.32
CA ALA A 253 -18.65 -15.56 15.09
C ALA A 253 -18.54 -15.92 16.58
N LEU A 254 -18.16 -14.96 17.43
CA LEU A 254 -18.05 -15.16 18.87
C LEU A 254 -19.46 -15.33 19.43
N LYS A 255 -19.76 -16.45 20.09
CA LYS A 255 -21.07 -16.71 20.71
C LYS A 255 -21.11 -16.38 22.19
N GLU A 256 -20.02 -16.67 22.90
CA GLU A 256 -19.94 -16.46 24.34
C GLU A 256 -18.54 -16.05 24.77
N LEU A 257 -18.46 -15.09 25.69
CA LEU A 257 -17.25 -14.73 26.42
C LEU A 257 -17.50 -14.98 27.89
N ASN A 258 -16.82 -15.98 28.48
CA ASN A 258 -16.92 -16.30 29.90
C ASN A 258 -15.81 -15.58 30.65
N PHE A 259 -16.17 -14.71 31.61
CA PHE A 259 -15.19 -13.89 32.32
C PHE A 259 -14.43 -14.68 33.39
N ILE A 260 -13.16 -14.33 33.61
CA ILE A 260 -12.32 -14.94 34.68
C ILE A 260 -12.94 -14.81 36.07
N ASN A 261 -13.67 -13.71 36.33
CA ASN A 261 -14.28 -13.39 37.61
C ASN A 261 -15.74 -13.84 37.72
N GLY A 262 -16.20 -14.69 36.79
CA GLY A 262 -17.58 -15.15 36.71
C GLY A 262 -18.49 -14.22 35.90
N GLY A 263 -19.63 -14.78 35.46
CA GLY A 263 -20.52 -14.15 34.49
C GLY A 263 -20.00 -14.28 33.05
N LYS A 264 -20.79 -13.79 32.09
CA LYS A 264 -20.50 -13.90 30.66
C LYS A 264 -21.21 -12.85 29.82
N LEU A 265 -20.72 -12.68 28.59
CA LEU A 265 -21.44 -12.03 27.50
C LEU A 265 -21.88 -13.07 26.48
N GLN A 266 -23.12 -12.97 26.01
CA GLN A 266 -23.66 -13.79 24.93
C GLN A 266 -23.98 -12.93 23.71
N TYR A 267 -23.66 -13.44 22.53
CA TYR A 267 -23.72 -12.69 21.28
C TYR A 267 -24.61 -13.39 20.26
N SER A 268 -25.41 -12.62 19.53
CA SER A 268 -26.28 -13.09 18.45
C SER A 268 -26.04 -12.29 17.18
N TYR A 269 -26.12 -12.96 16.02
CA TYR A 269 -25.80 -12.37 14.70
C TYR A 269 -26.95 -12.59 13.72
N ASP A 270 -27.07 -11.70 12.74
CA ASP A 270 -27.98 -11.88 11.62
C ASP A 270 -27.43 -12.85 10.54
N ALA A 271 -28.20 -13.06 9.48
CA ALA A 271 -27.84 -13.95 8.38
C ALA A 271 -26.58 -13.52 7.61
N ASN A 272 -26.23 -12.23 7.61
CA ASN A 272 -25.01 -11.70 6.99
C ASN A 272 -23.79 -11.80 7.92
N GLY A 273 -23.99 -12.16 9.20
CA GLY A 273 -22.92 -12.24 10.19
C GLY A 273 -22.58 -10.89 10.82
N ALA A 274 -23.53 -9.95 10.87
CA ALA A 274 -23.42 -8.76 11.70
C ALA A 274 -24.00 -9.04 13.09
N LEU A 275 -23.34 -8.58 14.16
CA LEU A 275 -23.85 -8.68 15.52
C LEU A 275 -25.18 -7.93 15.62
N ILE A 276 -26.18 -8.47 16.30
CA ILE A 276 -27.47 -7.78 16.52
C ILE A 276 -27.81 -7.65 18.00
N SER A 277 -27.20 -8.47 18.85
CA SER A 277 -27.43 -8.40 20.29
C SER A 277 -26.24 -8.97 21.07
N GLU A 278 -25.88 -8.25 22.13
CA GLU A 278 -25.01 -8.67 23.23
C GLU A 278 -25.82 -8.63 24.53
N VAL A 279 -25.80 -9.73 25.27
CA VAL A 279 -26.48 -9.88 26.56
C VAL A 279 -25.47 -10.21 27.65
N ALA A 280 -25.42 -9.40 28.72
CA ALA A 280 -24.61 -9.72 29.88
C ALA A 280 -25.37 -10.57 30.89
N ILE A 281 -24.68 -11.56 31.44
CA ILE A 281 -25.20 -12.50 32.43
C ILE A 281 -24.21 -12.53 33.60
N ASP A 282 -24.72 -12.44 34.82
CA ASP A 282 -23.88 -12.51 36.03
C ASP A 282 -23.44 -13.95 36.36
N SER A 283 -22.66 -14.09 37.44
CA SER A 283 -22.17 -15.40 37.89
C SER A 283 -23.26 -16.34 38.41
N THR A 284 -24.46 -15.82 38.68
CA THR A 284 -25.63 -16.61 39.11
C THR A 284 -26.49 -17.07 37.94
N GLY A 285 -26.20 -16.62 36.72
CA GLY A 285 -26.97 -16.92 35.52
C GLY A 285 -28.11 -15.94 35.25
N GLN A 286 -28.20 -14.82 35.98
CA GLN A 286 -29.22 -13.80 35.77
C GLN A 286 -28.79 -12.80 34.70
N VAL A 287 -29.70 -12.45 33.79
CA VAL A 287 -29.49 -11.39 32.80
C VAL A 287 -29.38 -10.04 33.51
N ILE A 288 -28.29 -9.32 33.24
CA ILE A 288 -28.05 -7.97 33.74
C ILE A 288 -28.68 -7.00 32.74
N ALA A 289 -29.95 -6.64 32.93
CA ALA A 289 -30.71 -5.82 31.98
C ALA A 289 -30.07 -4.46 31.66
N ASN A 290 -29.22 -3.94 32.56
CA ASN A 290 -28.49 -2.67 32.39
C ASN A 290 -27.08 -2.85 31.80
N ARG A 291 -26.75 -4.04 31.27
CA ARG A 291 -25.46 -4.33 30.64
C ARG A 291 -25.68 -5.20 29.41
N GLY A 292 -25.47 -4.61 28.23
CA GLY A 292 -25.67 -5.27 26.94
C GLY A 292 -25.80 -4.24 25.82
N ARG A 293 -25.79 -4.71 24.58
CA ARG A 293 -25.88 -3.85 23.39
C ARG A 293 -26.80 -4.46 22.34
N ASN A 294 -27.49 -3.62 21.58
CA ASN A 294 -28.25 -4.03 20.42
C ASN A 294 -27.86 -3.19 19.21
N GLU A 295 -27.82 -3.81 18.04
CA GLU A 295 -27.33 -3.19 16.83
C GLU A 295 -28.28 -3.42 15.66
N VAL A 296 -28.43 -2.39 14.84
CA VAL A 296 -29.18 -2.44 13.59
C VAL A 296 -28.22 -2.09 12.48
N TYR A 297 -28.26 -2.86 11.39
CA TYR A 297 -27.39 -2.67 10.23
C TYR A 297 -28.21 -2.33 9.00
N THR A 298 -27.64 -1.44 8.19
CA THR A 298 -28.09 -1.10 6.84
C THR A 298 -28.08 -2.32 5.91
N SER A 299 -28.76 -2.23 4.77
CA SER A 299 -28.77 -3.33 3.79
C SER A 299 -27.40 -3.58 3.15
N PHE A 300 -26.51 -2.60 3.24
CA PHE A 300 -25.12 -2.66 2.79
C PHE A 300 -24.10 -2.95 3.91
N GLY A 301 -24.58 -3.38 5.09
CA GLY A 301 -23.71 -3.96 6.13
C GLY A 301 -22.96 -2.97 7.02
N MET A 302 -23.38 -1.69 7.02
CA MET A 302 -22.88 -0.66 7.94
C MET A 302 -23.84 -0.43 9.12
N PRO A 303 -23.35 -0.03 10.30
CA PRO A 303 -24.17 0.17 11.49
C PRO A 303 -25.15 1.34 11.29
N GLN A 304 -26.45 1.08 11.33
CA GLN A 304 -27.48 2.11 11.32
C GLN A 304 -27.73 2.68 12.71
N ALA A 305 -27.72 1.83 13.73
CA ALA A 305 -27.89 2.23 15.12
C ALA A 305 -27.20 1.25 16.07
N ILE A 306 -26.67 1.77 17.17
CA ILE A 306 -26.10 0.98 18.27
C ILE A 306 -26.69 1.52 19.57
N GLY A 307 -27.31 0.64 20.34
CA GLY A 307 -27.96 0.98 21.61
C GLY A 307 -27.37 0.20 22.78
N ALA A 308 -27.22 0.88 23.91
CA ALA A 308 -26.97 0.29 25.22
C ALA A 308 -27.89 0.97 26.25
N PRO A 309 -28.04 0.44 27.47
CA PRO A 309 -28.86 1.07 28.51
C PRO A 309 -28.45 2.54 28.75
N GLY A 310 -29.35 3.47 28.42
CA GLY A 310 -29.12 4.92 28.54
C GLY A 310 -28.33 5.57 27.39
N ILE A 311 -27.92 4.81 26.37
CA ILE A 311 -27.04 5.26 25.29
C ILE A 311 -27.65 4.85 23.94
N SER A 312 -27.78 5.80 23.02
CA SER A 312 -28.27 5.52 21.67
C SER A 312 -27.45 6.30 20.66
N LEU A 313 -26.82 5.56 19.75
CA LEU A 313 -26.12 6.10 18.59
C LEU A 313 -26.91 5.76 17.33
N ALA A 314 -27.06 6.73 16.44
CA ALA A 314 -27.65 6.52 15.11
C ALA A 314 -26.75 7.13 14.04
N PHE A 315 -26.64 6.47 12.89
CA PHE A 315 -25.74 6.86 11.81
C PHE A 315 -26.50 7.01 10.49
N ALA A 316 -26.04 7.94 9.66
CA ALA A 316 -26.52 8.08 8.28
C ALA A 316 -25.34 8.13 7.30
N TYR A 317 -25.61 7.66 6.08
CA TYR A 317 -24.60 7.43 5.05
C TYR A 317 -24.92 8.17 3.75
N GLY A 318 -23.87 8.51 3.01
CA GLY A 318 -23.96 9.03 1.66
C GLY A 318 -23.99 7.93 0.59
N PRO A 319 -24.11 8.32 -0.70
CA PRO A 319 -24.15 7.40 -1.84
C PRO A 319 -22.95 6.46 -1.95
N GLU A 320 -21.75 6.86 -1.51
CA GLU A 320 -20.55 6.02 -1.53
C GLU A 320 -20.37 5.22 -0.22
N HIS A 321 -21.47 5.08 0.56
CA HIS A 321 -21.51 4.44 1.88
C HIS A 321 -20.58 5.10 2.91
N GLN A 322 -20.21 6.35 2.72
CA GLN A 322 -19.47 7.14 3.70
C GLN A 322 -20.39 7.61 4.82
N ARG A 323 -19.94 7.50 6.07
CA ARG A 323 -20.66 8.06 7.21
C ARG A 323 -20.68 9.57 7.06
N VAL A 324 -21.88 10.16 7.06
CA VAL A 324 -22.08 11.62 6.89
C VAL A 324 -22.67 12.27 8.13
N LYS A 325 -23.31 11.49 9.01
CA LYS A 325 -23.93 11.98 10.24
C LYS A 325 -23.93 10.91 11.33
N GLN A 326 -23.72 11.36 12.56
CA GLN A 326 -23.96 10.60 13.78
C GLN A 326 -24.84 11.42 14.72
N ILE A 327 -25.81 10.78 15.34
CA ILE A 327 -26.59 11.33 16.45
C ILE A 327 -26.21 10.53 17.69
N ALA A 328 -25.63 11.21 18.68
CA ALA A 328 -25.24 10.65 19.96
C ALA A 328 -25.89 11.47 21.10
N PRO A 329 -25.92 10.95 22.35
CA PRO A 329 -26.49 11.69 23.48
C PRO A 329 -25.81 13.05 23.73
N ALA A 330 -24.50 13.14 23.48
CA ALA A 330 -23.71 14.35 23.71
C ALA A 330 -23.79 15.36 22.56
N ALA A 331 -23.89 14.90 21.31
CA ALA A 331 -23.87 15.77 20.14
C ALA A 331 -24.45 15.07 18.88
N THR A 332 -24.91 15.88 17.94
CA THR A 332 -25.04 15.46 16.53
C THR A 332 -23.80 15.90 15.77
N THR A 333 -23.09 14.97 15.13
CA THR A 333 -21.88 15.26 14.36
C THR A 333 -22.12 15.04 12.86
N ILE A 334 -21.69 16.02 12.05
CA ILE A 334 -21.66 15.94 10.59
C ILE A 334 -20.23 15.70 10.14
N TYR A 335 -20.02 14.74 9.23
CA TYR A 335 -18.71 14.35 8.72
C TYR A 335 -18.57 14.68 7.24
N LEU A 336 -17.43 15.27 6.86
CA LEU A 336 -17.05 15.53 5.47
C LEU A 336 -15.69 14.88 5.14
N HIS A 337 -15.61 13.57 5.32
CA HIS A 337 -14.41 12.76 5.07
C HIS A 337 -14.68 11.87 3.84
N PRO A 338 -14.30 12.27 2.62
CA PRO A 338 -14.84 11.69 1.39
C PRO A 338 -14.31 10.29 1.03
N ASP A 339 -13.42 9.69 1.82
CA ASP A 339 -12.64 8.52 1.36
C ASP A 339 -12.91 7.20 2.08
N ASN A 340 -13.61 7.20 3.24
CA ASN A 340 -13.80 6.00 4.08
C ASN A 340 -12.51 5.24 4.43
N THR A 341 -11.33 5.83 4.17
CA THR A 341 -10.01 5.21 4.33
C THR A 341 -9.17 5.91 5.38
N GLY A 342 -9.81 6.68 6.26
CA GLY A 342 -9.16 7.39 7.36
C GLY A 342 -8.67 8.80 7.02
N GLY A 343 -8.98 9.33 5.84
CA GLY A 343 -8.70 10.71 5.47
C GLY A 343 -9.61 11.68 6.21
N LEU A 344 -9.10 12.26 7.29
CA LEU A 344 -9.81 13.30 8.03
C LEU A 344 -9.66 14.66 7.35
N PHE A 345 -10.78 15.37 7.24
CA PHE A 345 -10.88 16.69 6.66
C PHE A 345 -11.70 17.63 7.55
N TYR A 346 -13.02 17.43 7.68
CA TYR A 346 -13.88 18.35 8.43
C TYR A 346 -15.01 17.64 9.17
N GLU A 347 -15.30 18.14 10.38
CA GLU A 347 -16.48 17.77 11.17
C GLU A 347 -17.17 19.00 11.76
N LYS A 348 -18.48 18.85 12.02
CA LYS A 348 -19.28 19.82 12.76
C LYS A 348 -20.03 19.11 13.87
N ASP A 349 -19.72 19.44 15.11
CA ASP A 349 -20.48 18.97 16.28
C ASP A 349 -21.54 20.02 16.63
N ILE A 350 -22.77 19.56 16.83
CA ILE A 350 -23.88 20.33 17.37
C ILE A 350 -24.17 19.76 18.75
N LYS A 351 -23.73 20.44 19.80
CA LYS A 351 -23.91 20.03 21.20
C LYS A 351 -25.36 20.24 21.63
N THR A 352 -25.77 19.58 22.71
CA THR A 352 -27.15 19.64 23.24
C THR A 352 -27.54 21.02 23.78
N ASP A 353 -26.58 21.85 24.18
CA ASP A 353 -26.78 23.24 24.61
C ASP A 353 -26.88 24.23 23.43
N GLY A 354 -26.76 23.76 22.19
CA GLY A 354 -26.76 24.56 20.97
C GLY A 354 -25.38 25.07 20.54
N THR A 355 -24.32 24.78 21.30
CA THR A 355 -22.94 25.11 20.90
C THR A 355 -22.57 24.37 19.62
N ILE A 356 -21.98 25.07 18.67
CA ILE A 356 -21.48 24.51 17.41
C ILE A 356 -19.96 24.54 17.42
N GLU A 357 -19.34 23.39 17.23
CA GLU A 357 -17.89 23.26 17.06
C GLU A 357 -17.59 22.82 15.63
N HIS A 358 -16.78 23.59 14.92
CA HIS A 358 -16.21 23.20 13.64
C HIS A 358 -14.81 22.63 13.88
N LYS A 359 -14.57 21.38 13.48
CA LYS A 359 -13.27 20.70 13.61
C LYS A 359 -12.65 20.52 12.23
N GLN A 360 -11.44 21.02 12.06
CA GLN A 360 -10.75 21.06 10.77
C GLN A 360 -9.41 20.34 10.91
N TYR A 361 -9.30 19.20 10.24
CA TYR A 361 -8.13 18.33 10.31
C TYR A 361 -7.15 18.73 9.22
N ILE A 362 -5.99 19.23 9.63
CA ILE A 362 -4.92 19.65 8.73
C ILE A 362 -3.96 18.48 8.53
N THR A 363 -3.72 18.11 7.28
CA THR A 363 -2.88 16.95 6.95
C THR A 363 -1.58 17.36 6.26
N ALA A 364 -0.51 16.62 6.52
CA ALA A 364 0.75 16.66 5.79
C ALA A 364 1.21 15.23 5.51
N GLY A 365 1.53 14.92 4.25
CA GLY A 365 1.97 13.57 3.87
C GLY A 365 0.98 12.45 4.21
N GLY A 366 -0.33 12.73 4.19
CA GLY A 366 -1.38 11.76 4.53
C GLY A 366 -1.65 11.58 6.04
N GLN A 367 -0.94 12.30 6.91
CA GLN A 367 -1.14 12.26 8.37
C GLN A 367 -1.77 13.55 8.87
N VAL A 368 -2.72 13.50 9.80
CA VAL A 368 -3.21 14.72 10.47
C VAL A 368 -2.13 15.22 11.41
N ILE A 369 -1.69 16.46 11.16
CA ILE A 369 -0.67 17.17 11.95
C ILE A 369 -1.27 18.19 12.92
N ALA A 370 -2.47 18.71 12.63
CA ALA A 370 -3.17 19.64 13.51
C ALA A 370 -4.69 19.50 13.41
N LEU A 371 -5.36 19.79 14.52
CA LEU A 371 -6.80 20.01 14.61
C LEU A 371 -7.03 21.50 14.92
N ILE A 372 -7.71 22.18 14.01
CA ILE A 372 -8.16 23.56 14.23
C ILE A 372 -9.65 23.51 14.58
N LYS A 373 -9.98 23.96 15.79
CA LYS A 373 -11.35 23.98 16.30
C LYS A 373 -11.84 25.43 16.33
N LEU A 374 -13.03 25.67 15.76
CA LEU A 374 -13.70 26.97 15.76
C LEU A 374 -15.03 26.85 16.50
N VAL A 375 -15.20 27.64 17.57
CA VAL A 375 -16.44 27.75 18.35
C VAL A 375 -16.86 29.22 18.38
N GLY A 376 -17.98 29.55 17.72
CA GLY A 376 -18.34 30.94 17.45
C GLY A 376 -17.24 31.64 16.64
N THR A 377 -16.53 32.58 17.26
CA THR A 377 -15.38 33.29 16.65
C THR A 377 -14.03 32.87 17.24
N THR A 378 -14.03 32.00 18.26
CA THR A 378 -12.82 31.57 18.95
C THR A 378 -12.22 30.37 18.24
N GLN A 379 -10.99 30.51 17.77
CA GLN A 379 -10.23 29.43 17.15
C GLN A 379 -9.16 28.92 18.12
N THR A 380 -9.01 27.61 18.23
CA THR A 380 -7.89 26.95 18.92
C THR A 380 -7.22 25.95 18.00
N ILE A 381 -5.91 25.79 18.15
CA ILE A 381 -5.12 24.80 17.39
C ILE A 381 -4.48 23.81 18.35
N SER A 382 -4.69 22.52 18.08
CA SER A 382 -4.02 21.41 18.75
C SER A 382 -3.17 20.64 17.75
N TYR A 383 -1.95 20.26 18.13
CA TYR A 383 -1.04 19.48 17.28
C TYR A 383 -0.99 18.02 17.73
N MET A 384 -1.05 17.11 16.76
CA MET A 384 -1.24 15.68 16.98
C MET A 384 0.09 14.94 16.82
N HIS A 385 0.52 14.23 17.87
CA HIS A 385 1.74 13.44 17.86
C HIS A 385 1.42 11.95 17.91
N ARG A 386 2.10 11.16 17.07
CA ARG A 386 1.70 9.78 16.74
C ARG A 386 2.76 8.75 17.09
N ASP A 387 2.32 7.51 17.25
CA ASP A 387 3.19 6.35 17.35
C ASP A 387 3.48 5.72 15.96
N GLN A 388 4.18 4.59 15.97
CA GLN A 388 4.54 3.78 14.80
C GLN A 388 3.34 3.25 14.00
N LEU A 389 2.16 3.12 14.62
CA LEU A 389 0.92 2.68 13.95
C LEU A 389 0.10 3.86 13.44
N GLY A 390 0.55 5.09 13.70
CA GLY A 390 -0.22 6.30 13.43
C GLY A 390 -1.30 6.58 14.47
N SER A 391 -1.29 5.91 15.64
CA SER A 391 -2.20 6.22 16.74
C SER A 391 -1.82 7.56 17.37
N THR A 392 -2.80 8.39 17.72
CA THR A 392 -2.54 9.63 18.48
C THR A 392 -2.12 9.26 19.90
N THR A 393 -0.91 9.66 20.33
CA THR A 393 -0.44 9.39 21.71
C THR A 393 -0.30 10.64 22.55
N THR A 394 -0.11 11.79 21.92
CA THR A 394 0.07 13.05 22.64
C THR A 394 -0.49 14.20 21.82
N ILE A 395 -1.17 15.12 22.48
CA ILE A 395 -1.70 16.34 21.87
C ILE A 395 -1.05 17.53 22.57
N THR A 396 -0.55 18.48 21.79
CA THR A 396 0.03 19.72 22.32
C THR A 396 -0.79 20.94 21.93
N ASP A 397 -0.84 21.94 22.82
CA ASP A 397 -1.43 23.25 22.53
C ASP A 397 -0.54 24.11 21.60
N GLU A 398 -0.97 25.35 21.37
CA GLU A 398 -0.25 26.34 20.55
C GLU A 398 1.09 26.79 21.17
N GLN A 399 1.27 26.60 22.47
CA GLN A 399 2.48 26.94 23.21
C GLN A 399 3.48 25.78 23.29
N GLY A 400 3.10 24.59 22.81
CA GLY A 400 3.94 23.39 22.80
C GLY A 400 3.83 22.54 24.06
N ASN A 401 2.87 22.82 24.95
CA ASN A 401 2.64 22.02 26.15
C ASN A 401 1.82 20.78 25.79
N ALA A 402 2.17 19.62 26.35
CA ALA A 402 1.34 18.42 26.24
C ALA A 402 0.07 18.59 27.09
N ILE A 403 -1.09 18.66 26.43
CA ILE A 403 -2.40 18.85 27.06
C ILE A 403 -3.18 17.55 27.18
N GLU A 404 -2.78 16.50 26.45
CA GLU A 404 -3.38 15.18 26.54
C GLU A 404 -2.37 14.10 26.19
N ARG A 405 -2.41 12.99 26.93
CA ARG A 405 -1.63 11.77 26.66
C ARG A 405 -2.57 10.58 26.58
N LEU A 406 -2.42 9.83 25.50
CA LEU A 406 -3.23 8.67 25.18
C LEU A 406 -2.33 7.44 25.05
N ALA A 407 -2.81 6.31 25.55
CA ALA A 407 -2.12 5.03 25.43
C ALA A 407 -3.12 3.91 25.19
N TYR A 408 -2.66 2.88 24.50
CA TYR A 408 -3.50 1.77 24.05
C TYR A 408 -2.86 0.43 24.42
N GLU A 409 -3.70 -0.51 24.84
CA GLU A 409 -3.40 -1.94 24.84
C GLU A 409 -3.17 -2.44 23.40
N PRO A 410 -2.57 -3.62 23.18
CA PRO A 410 -2.23 -4.09 21.84
C PRO A 410 -3.40 -4.10 20.86
N PHE A 411 -4.59 -4.48 21.31
CA PHE A 411 -5.82 -4.52 20.50
C PHE A 411 -6.59 -3.19 20.50
N GLY A 412 -6.00 -2.08 20.95
CA GLY A 412 -6.53 -0.73 20.77
C GLY A 412 -7.39 -0.20 21.92
N LYS A 413 -7.66 -0.99 22.96
CA LYS A 413 -8.38 -0.52 24.15
C LYS A 413 -7.55 0.55 24.85
N ARG A 414 -8.16 1.66 25.26
CA ARG A 414 -7.48 2.71 26.01
C ARG A 414 -6.96 2.17 27.35
N ARG A 415 -5.79 2.66 27.75
CA ARG A 415 -5.20 2.43 29.07
C ARG A 415 -4.60 3.74 29.58
N PHE A 416 -4.33 3.81 30.88
CA PHE A 416 -3.65 4.96 31.44
C PHE A 416 -2.23 5.07 30.84
N PRO A 417 -1.72 6.28 30.53
CA PRO A 417 -0.39 6.46 29.96
C PRO A 417 0.72 5.80 30.80
N ALA A 418 0.57 5.83 32.13
CA ALA A 418 1.51 5.21 33.06
C ALA A 418 1.46 3.67 33.10
N GLY A 419 0.56 3.02 32.37
CA GLY A 419 0.53 1.56 32.17
C GLY A 419 -0.64 0.81 32.79
N ASN A 420 -1.37 1.43 33.73
CA ASN A 420 -2.53 0.80 34.36
C ASN A 420 -3.65 0.55 33.35
N THR A 421 -4.35 -0.58 33.49
CA THR A 421 -5.52 -0.90 32.66
C THR A 421 -6.70 -0.02 33.01
N ASP A 422 -7.55 0.25 32.03
CA ASP A 422 -8.83 0.93 32.24
C ASP A 422 -9.95 -0.10 32.44
N ASN A 423 -10.06 -0.64 33.65
CA ASN A 423 -11.06 -1.68 33.94
C ASN A 423 -12.49 -1.13 34.00
N ALA A 424 -12.65 0.14 34.35
CA ALA A 424 -13.94 0.79 34.50
C ALA A 424 -14.42 1.49 33.21
N GLY A 425 -13.55 1.65 32.21
CA GLY A 425 -13.89 2.36 30.96
C GLY A 425 -14.01 3.86 31.17
N GLU A 426 -13.19 4.42 32.05
CA GLU A 426 -13.26 5.83 32.47
C GLU A 426 -12.53 6.77 31.51
N ILE A 427 -11.62 6.24 30.68
CA ILE A 427 -10.78 7.08 29.83
C ILE A 427 -11.56 7.51 28.60
N VAL A 428 -11.82 8.82 28.51
CA VAL A 428 -12.40 9.46 27.32
C VAL A 428 -11.43 10.48 26.72
N GLY A 429 -11.44 10.60 25.39
CA GLY A 429 -10.68 11.65 24.70
C GLY A 429 -11.19 13.05 25.06
N GLN A 430 -10.29 13.94 25.48
CA GLN A 430 -10.65 15.28 25.94
C GLN A 430 -10.68 16.29 24.79
N ASN A 431 -9.67 16.26 23.92
CA ASN A 431 -9.58 17.20 22.80
C ASN A 431 -10.18 16.64 21.51
N THR A 432 -10.16 15.32 21.36
CA THR A 432 -10.70 14.58 20.22
C THR A 432 -11.04 13.14 20.60
N ASP A 433 -12.02 12.60 19.91
CA ASP A 433 -12.40 11.19 19.83
C ASP A 433 -11.44 10.34 18.99
N ARG A 434 -10.47 10.94 18.28
CA ARG A 434 -9.51 10.23 17.42
C ARG A 434 -8.38 9.62 18.24
N GLY A 435 -8.16 8.32 18.11
CA GLY A 435 -7.20 7.60 18.94
C GLY A 435 -6.39 6.53 18.22
N PHE A 436 -6.58 5.28 18.65
CA PHE A 436 -5.91 4.09 18.09
C PHE A 436 -6.04 4.07 16.56
N THR A 437 -4.90 3.97 15.88
CA THR A 437 -4.77 3.99 14.42
C THR A 437 -5.54 5.13 13.73
N ASN A 438 -5.70 6.27 14.43
CA ASN A 438 -6.42 7.47 14.01
C ASN A 438 -7.94 7.32 13.84
N HIS A 439 -8.53 6.20 14.29
CA HIS A 439 -9.97 5.98 14.25
C HIS A 439 -10.72 6.69 15.36
N GLU A 440 -12.02 6.88 15.16
CA GLU A 440 -12.93 7.43 16.17
C GLU A 440 -13.26 6.40 17.23
N HIS A 441 -13.11 6.79 18.49
CA HIS A 441 -13.56 6.02 19.64
C HIS A 441 -14.97 6.47 19.98
N LEU A 442 -15.92 5.53 19.94
CA LEU A 442 -17.27 5.70 20.44
C LEU A 442 -17.22 5.46 21.95
N GLU A 443 -16.74 6.46 22.68
CA GLU A 443 -16.38 6.36 24.11
C GLU A 443 -17.56 5.89 24.97
N GLU A 444 -18.78 6.30 24.63
CA GLU A 444 -19.99 5.92 25.34
C GLU A 444 -20.24 4.40 25.31
N LEU A 445 -19.66 3.69 24.34
CA LEU A 445 -19.83 2.25 24.16
C LEU A 445 -18.52 1.46 24.31
N GLY A 446 -17.37 2.15 24.45
CA GLY A 446 -16.05 1.50 24.42
C GLY A 446 -15.72 0.83 23.09
N LEU A 447 -16.26 1.34 21.98
CA LEU A 447 -16.08 0.80 20.63
C LEU A 447 -15.22 1.71 19.77
N ILE A 448 -14.69 1.20 18.66
CA ILE A 448 -13.96 1.99 17.67
C ILE A 448 -14.71 1.89 16.34
N HIS A 449 -15.07 3.05 15.78
CA HIS A 449 -15.70 3.14 14.47
C HIS A 449 -14.62 3.20 13.39
N MET A 450 -14.30 2.06 12.75
CA MET A 450 -13.27 1.97 11.71
C MET A 450 -13.81 2.28 10.30
N ASN A 451 -14.83 3.14 10.21
CA ASN A 451 -15.60 3.50 9.02
C ASN A 451 -16.40 2.36 8.40
N GLY A 452 -15.74 1.33 7.86
CA GLY A 452 -16.40 0.19 7.22
C GLY A 452 -17.07 -0.77 8.22
N ARG A 453 -16.47 -0.93 9.40
CA ARG A 453 -16.98 -1.82 10.45
C ARG A 453 -16.76 -1.25 11.84
N ILE A 454 -17.59 -1.70 12.77
CA ILE A 454 -17.38 -1.46 14.19
C ILE A 454 -16.42 -2.52 14.74
N TYR A 455 -15.43 -2.03 15.47
CA TYR A 455 -14.44 -2.85 16.15
C TYR A 455 -14.62 -2.72 17.66
N ASP A 456 -14.66 -3.86 18.35
CA ASP A 456 -14.66 -3.91 19.80
C ASP A 456 -13.22 -4.19 20.27
N PRO A 457 -12.49 -3.15 20.75
CA PRO A 457 -11.12 -3.29 21.20
C PRO A 457 -11.00 -4.07 22.51
N ALA A 458 -12.09 -4.15 23.30
CA ALA A 458 -12.07 -4.92 24.54
C ALA A 458 -11.94 -6.40 24.20
N ILE A 459 -12.71 -6.93 23.24
CA ILE A 459 -12.61 -8.34 22.83
C ILE A 459 -11.61 -8.61 21.70
N GLY A 460 -11.10 -7.56 21.05
CA GLY A 460 -10.08 -7.62 20.00
C GLY A 460 -10.61 -8.06 18.63
N ARG A 461 -11.89 -7.78 18.31
CA ARG A 461 -12.55 -8.31 17.10
C ARG A 461 -13.54 -7.32 16.48
N PHE A 462 -13.78 -7.47 15.19
CA PHE A 462 -14.87 -6.78 14.50
C PHE A 462 -16.23 -7.36 14.88
N MET A 463 -17.25 -6.52 14.84
CA MET A 463 -18.63 -6.87 15.20
C MET A 463 -19.45 -7.37 14.00
N SER A 464 -18.90 -7.24 12.78
CA SER A 464 -19.46 -7.80 11.56
C SER A 464 -18.39 -8.50 10.71
N ALA A 465 -18.83 -9.48 9.93
CA ALA A 465 -17.96 -10.19 8.99
C ALA A 465 -17.47 -9.26 7.87
N ASP A 466 -16.16 -9.26 7.61
CA ASP A 466 -15.51 -8.49 6.53
C ASP A 466 -16.13 -8.82 5.17
N ALA A 467 -16.52 -7.84 4.36
CA ALA A 467 -17.02 -8.13 3.01
C ALA A 467 -15.97 -8.82 2.11
N TYR A 468 -14.68 -8.75 2.45
CA TYR A 468 -13.57 -9.24 1.64
C TYR A 468 -12.74 -10.31 2.35
N VAL A 469 -12.32 -11.32 1.59
CA VAL A 469 -11.23 -12.23 1.98
C VAL A 469 -9.99 -11.75 1.25
N GLN A 470 -9.14 -11.02 1.97
CA GLN A 470 -8.07 -10.22 1.37
C GLN A 470 -6.90 -11.06 0.86
N ALA A 471 -6.62 -12.20 1.53
CA ALA A 471 -5.58 -13.14 1.14
C ALA A 471 -6.16 -14.58 1.07
N PRO A 472 -6.79 -14.97 -0.05
CA PRO A 472 -7.47 -16.27 -0.17
C PRO A 472 -6.57 -17.50 -0.02
N ASP A 473 -5.26 -17.33 -0.15
CA ASP A 473 -4.21 -18.33 0.07
C ASP A 473 -3.72 -18.40 1.53
N ASN A 474 -4.05 -17.40 2.36
CA ASN A 474 -3.81 -17.41 3.79
C ASN A 474 -5.07 -17.87 4.53
N LEU A 475 -5.01 -19.06 5.14
CA LEU A 475 -6.14 -19.62 5.89
C LEU A 475 -6.60 -18.71 7.05
N GLN A 476 -5.72 -17.88 7.62
CA GLN A 476 -6.12 -16.91 8.65
C GLN A 476 -7.03 -15.81 8.10
N SER A 477 -6.95 -15.48 6.79
CA SER A 477 -7.79 -14.46 6.16
C SER A 477 -9.26 -14.86 6.04
N TYR A 478 -9.59 -16.14 6.26
CA TYR A 478 -11.00 -16.60 6.30
C TYR A 478 -11.67 -16.25 7.63
N ASN A 479 -10.89 -15.88 8.66
CA ASN A 479 -11.44 -15.29 9.86
C ASN A 479 -11.85 -13.83 9.60
N ARG A 480 -13.06 -13.67 9.06
CA ARG A 480 -13.64 -12.39 8.65
C ARG A 480 -13.91 -11.41 9.80
N TYR A 481 -13.62 -11.75 11.05
CA TYR A 481 -13.81 -10.87 12.21
C TYR A 481 -12.49 -10.56 12.95
N ALA A 482 -11.39 -11.24 12.61
CA ALA A 482 -10.10 -10.99 13.23
C ALA A 482 -9.57 -9.62 12.82
N TYR A 483 -9.07 -8.85 13.80
CA TYR A 483 -8.39 -7.60 13.51
C TYR A 483 -6.96 -7.88 13.08
N VAL A 484 -6.63 -7.49 11.84
CA VAL A 484 -5.29 -7.57 11.24
C VAL A 484 -4.55 -8.90 11.49
N THR A 485 -5.27 -10.03 11.32
CA THR A 485 -4.74 -11.39 11.53
C THR A 485 -4.17 -11.66 12.92
N ASN A 486 -4.65 -10.95 13.95
CA ASN A 486 -4.19 -11.00 15.34
C ASN A 486 -2.74 -10.51 15.55
N ASN A 487 -2.27 -9.59 14.70
CA ASN A 487 -0.99 -8.89 14.88
C ASN A 487 -1.17 -7.35 14.89
N PRO A 488 -1.80 -6.81 15.94
CA PRO A 488 -2.23 -5.41 15.98
C PRO A 488 -1.11 -4.40 16.25
N LEU A 489 0.10 -4.88 16.55
CA LEU A 489 1.25 -4.03 16.89
C LEU A 489 2.09 -3.62 15.66
N VAL A 490 1.87 -4.29 14.52
CA VAL A 490 2.54 -4.02 13.24
C VAL A 490 1.54 -3.54 12.18
N PHE A 491 0.33 -4.08 12.20
CA PHE A 491 -0.67 -3.82 11.17
C PHE A 491 -1.82 -2.95 11.67
N SER A 492 -2.39 -2.16 10.76
CA SER A 492 -3.59 -1.35 11.00
C SER A 492 -4.65 -1.67 9.93
N ASP A 493 -5.93 -1.43 10.21
CA ASP A 493 -6.98 -1.46 9.18
C ASP A 493 -7.57 -0.04 9.02
N PRO A 494 -7.12 0.76 8.03
CA PRO A 494 -7.56 2.14 7.86
C PRO A 494 -9.02 2.30 7.40
N SER A 495 -9.59 1.26 6.80
CA SER A 495 -10.94 1.32 6.20
C SER A 495 -11.97 0.49 6.95
N GLY A 496 -11.52 -0.36 7.87
CA GLY A 496 -12.29 -1.43 8.44
C GLY A 496 -12.49 -2.61 7.50
N TYR A 497 -11.97 -2.63 6.26
CA TYR A 497 -12.14 -3.76 5.32
C TYR A 497 -10.83 -4.30 4.75
N LEU A 498 -9.72 -3.59 4.95
CA LEU A 498 -8.43 -3.86 4.32
C LEU A 498 -7.32 -3.57 5.31
N PHE A 499 -6.59 -4.61 5.73
CA PHE A 499 -5.45 -4.41 6.62
C PHE A 499 -4.27 -3.82 5.82
N GLY A 500 -3.88 -2.61 6.17
CA GLY A 500 -2.70 -1.91 5.70
C GLY A 500 -1.66 -1.87 6.81
N GLY A 501 -0.57 -2.61 6.67
CA GLY A 501 0.47 -2.68 7.70
C GLY A 501 1.81 -3.15 7.19
N LEU A 502 2.22 -2.54 6.10
CA LEU A 502 3.59 -2.29 5.64
C LEU A 502 3.58 -1.33 4.43
N PHE A 503 2.39 -0.81 4.06
CA PHE A 503 2.15 -0.05 2.84
C PHE A 503 1.58 1.36 3.05
N ASN A 504 1.27 1.77 4.29
CA ASN A 504 1.00 3.17 4.63
C ASN A 504 2.28 3.96 4.93
N VAL A 505 3.30 3.76 4.09
CA VAL A 505 4.35 4.76 3.91
C VAL A 505 3.86 5.62 2.75
N PRO A 506 3.79 6.97 2.86
CA PRO A 506 3.38 7.84 1.75
C PRO A 506 4.20 7.62 0.46
N ILE A 507 5.39 7.02 0.59
CA ILE A 507 6.26 6.56 -0.48
C ILE A 507 5.70 5.34 -1.22
N ILE A 508 5.02 4.41 -0.54
CA ILE A 508 4.49 3.20 -1.18
C ILE A 508 3.14 3.47 -1.83
N ASP A 509 2.30 4.39 -1.37
CA ASP A 509 1.13 4.80 -2.17
C ASP A 509 1.54 5.56 -3.45
N ASN A 510 2.62 6.34 -3.37
CA ASN A 510 3.18 7.04 -4.52
C ASN A 510 3.91 6.06 -5.47
N ALA A 511 4.72 5.14 -4.94
CA ALA A 511 5.34 4.07 -5.71
C ALA A 511 4.32 3.05 -6.22
N TRP A 512 3.26 2.77 -5.48
CA TRP A 512 2.17 1.87 -5.88
C TRP A 512 1.42 2.47 -7.05
N ASN A 513 1.03 3.74 -6.98
CA ASN A 513 0.29 4.39 -8.04
C ASN A 513 1.14 4.81 -9.25
N ASN A 514 2.43 5.15 -9.06
CA ASN A 514 3.30 5.68 -10.11
C ASN A 514 4.38 4.70 -10.61
N HIS A 515 4.65 3.60 -9.91
CA HIS A 515 5.70 2.62 -10.27
C HIS A 515 5.26 1.15 -10.24
N ILE A 516 4.30 0.73 -9.41
CA ILE A 516 3.85 -0.67 -9.28
C ILE A 516 2.55 -0.93 -10.06
N LYS A 517 1.57 -0.02 -10.07
CA LYS A 517 0.34 -0.10 -10.90
C LYS A 517 0.63 -0.32 -12.39
N PRO A 518 1.62 0.37 -13.00
CA PRO A 518 2.04 0.10 -14.37
C PRO A 518 2.59 -1.33 -14.53
N VAL A 519 3.34 -1.82 -13.54
CA VAL A 519 3.98 -3.15 -13.55
C VAL A 519 2.96 -4.29 -13.33
N VAL A 520 1.96 -4.11 -12.47
CA VAL A 520 0.83 -5.05 -12.31
C VAL A 520 -0.01 -5.14 -13.58
N GLY A 521 -0.21 -4.02 -14.29
CA GLY A 521 -0.80 -4.00 -15.63
C GLY A 521 0.01 -4.80 -16.67
N GLN A 522 1.34 -4.80 -16.57
CA GLN A 522 2.22 -5.63 -17.40
C GLN A 522 2.19 -7.12 -17.01
N ILE A 523 2.02 -7.45 -15.73
CA ILE A 523 1.94 -8.84 -15.24
C ILE A 523 0.69 -9.58 -15.76
N VAL A 524 -0.47 -8.91 -15.78
CA VAL A 524 -1.71 -9.46 -16.39
C VAL A 524 -1.51 -9.74 -17.89
N THR A 525 -0.69 -8.92 -18.55
CA THR A 525 -0.38 -9.03 -19.98
C THR A 525 0.53 -10.23 -20.26
N VAL A 526 1.55 -10.47 -19.44
CA VAL A 526 2.46 -11.64 -19.58
C VAL A 526 1.74 -12.97 -19.33
N VAL A 527 0.83 -13.01 -18.35
CA VAL A 527 0.00 -14.20 -18.05
C VAL A 527 -0.95 -14.51 -19.19
N ALA A 528 -1.59 -13.48 -19.75
CA ALA A 528 -2.49 -13.65 -20.89
C ALA A 528 -1.73 -14.02 -22.19
N ILE A 529 -0.50 -13.52 -22.41
CA ILE A 529 0.38 -13.94 -23.52
C ILE A 529 0.85 -15.38 -23.36
N ALA A 530 1.21 -15.83 -22.14
CA ALA A 530 1.64 -17.20 -21.90
C ALA A 530 0.51 -18.21 -22.11
N ALA A 531 -0.74 -17.83 -21.81
CA ALA A 531 -1.93 -18.62 -22.16
C ALA A 531 -2.12 -18.81 -23.68
N CYS A 532 -1.56 -17.92 -24.51
CA CYS A 532 -1.57 -18.05 -25.96
C CYS A 532 -0.76 -19.25 -26.49
N THR A 533 0.06 -19.89 -25.66
CA THR A 533 0.79 -21.13 -26.01
C THR A 533 -0.13 -22.35 -26.18
N TYR A 534 -1.40 -22.22 -25.77
CA TYR A 534 -2.46 -23.19 -26.07
C TYR A 534 -2.73 -23.35 -27.57
N TYR A 535 -2.43 -22.31 -28.37
CA TYR A 535 -2.65 -22.31 -29.81
C TYR A 535 -1.43 -22.83 -30.59
N SER A 536 -1.65 -23.58 -31.67
CA SER A 536 -0.58 -24.04 -32.56
C SER A 536 -0.35 -23.07 -33.73
N GLY A 537 0.91 -22.91 -34.14
CA GLY A 537 1.29 -22.07 -35.28
C GLY A 537 1.05 -20.56 -35.07
N GLY A 538 0.79 -19.80 -36.14
CA GLY A 538 0.70 -18.34 -36.13
C GLY A 538 -0.41 -17.72 -35.26
N GLN A 539 -1.26 -18.54 -34.65
CA GLN A 539 -2.34 -18.13 -33.74
C GLN A 539 -1.83 -17.73 -32.35
N ALA A 540 -0.73 -18.32 -31.86
CA ALA A 540 -0.10 -17.92 -30.60
C ALA A 540 0.50 -16.51 -30.70
N SER A 541 1.08 -16.18 -31.85
CA SER A 541 1.65 -14.86 -32.17
C SER A 541 0.57 -13.77 -32.23
N ALA A 542 -0.58 -14.07 -32.85
CA ALA A 542 -1.70 -13.13 -32.95
C ALA A 542 -2.36 -12.87 -31.58
N CYS A 543 -2.51 -13.91 -30.75
CA CYS A 543 -3.02 -13.80 -29.39
C CYS A 543 -2.07 -12.96 -28.51
N ALA A 544 -0.76 -13.26 -28.54
CA ALA A 544 0.25 -12.51 -27.80
C ALA A 544 0.32 -11.04 -28.22
N ALA A 545 0.17 -10.77 -29.53
CA ALA A 545 0.15 -9.42 -30.07
C ALA A 545 -1.11 -8.64 -29.70
N GLY A 546 -2.28 -9.27 -29.78
CA GLY A 546 -3.56 -8.64 -29.43
C GLY A 546 -3.62 -8.25 -27.94
N ILE A 547 -3.23 -9.17 -27.06
CA ILE A 547 -3.21 -8.94 -25.61
C ILE A 547 -2.25 -7.82 -25.24
N SER A 548 -1.05 -7.81 -25.82
CA SER A 548 -0.05 -6.78 -25.50
C SER A 548 -0.43 -5.40 -26.02
N ALA A 549 -1.06 -5.32 -27.18
CA ALA A 549 -1.55 -4.06 -27.72
C ALA A 549 -2.73 -3.51 -26.91
N VAL A 550 -3.70 -4.35 -26.54
CA VAL A 550 -4.85 -3.95 -25.72
C VAL A 550 -4.41 -3.52 -24.33
N SER A 551 -3.47 -4.23 -23.72
CA SER A 551 -2.92 -3.88 -22.41
C SER A 551 -2.10 -2.61 -22.43
N ALA A 552 -1.25 -2.39 -23.43
CA ALA A 552 -0.52 -1.14 -23.59
C ALA A 552 -1.50 0.04 -23.77
N LYS A 553 -2.60 -0.18 -24.50
CA LYS A 553 -3.65 0.83 -24.67
C LYS A 553 -4.41 1.13 -23.38
N ALA A 554 -4.73 0.10 -22.59
CA ALA A 554 -5.36 0.23 -21.27
C ALA A 554 -4.45 0.96 -20.26
N GLN A 555 -3.14 0.96 -20.49
CA GLN A 555 -2.13 1.67 -19.68
C GLN A 555 -1.79 3.08 -20.21
N GLY A 556 -2.57 3.60 -21.16
CA GLY A 556 -2.44 4.98 -21.64
C GLY A 556 -1.55 5.17 -22.87
N ALA A 557 -0.99 4.11 -23.47
CA ALA A 557 -0.20 4.21 -24.68
C ALA A 557 -1.04 4.76 -25.87
N ASN A 558 -0.41 5.53 -26.75
CA ASN A 558 -1.04 5.88 -28.01
C ASN A 558 -1.10 4.65 -28.95
N TRP A 559 -1.90 4.72 -30.01
CA TRP A 559 -2.11 3.56 -30.89
C TRP A 559 -0.83 3.05 -31.54
N ASN A 560 0.12 3.92 -31.86
CA ASN A 560 1.39 3.52 -32.47
C ASN A 560 2.28 2.77 -31.47
N GLU A 561 2.27 3.16 -30.20
CA GLU A 561 2.99 2.47 -29.12
C GLU A 561 2.34 1.14 -28.73
N ALA A 562 1.00 1.10 -28.67
CA ALA A 562 0.25 -0.11 -28.40
C ALA A 562 0.44 -1.17 -29.50
N ILE A 563 0.35 -0.78 -30.78
CA ILE A 563 0.57 -1.67 -31.92
C ILE A 563 2.02 -2.17 -31.94
N LYS A 564 3.00 -1.31 -31.62
CA LYS A 564 4.39 -1.73 -31.45
C LYS A 564 4.48 -2.79 -30.35
N ALA A 565 4.00 -2.55 -29.14
CA ALA A 565 4.02 -3.52 -28.05
C ALA A 565 3.38 -4.87 -28.44
N GLY A 566 2.28 -4.84 -29.19
CA GLY A 566 1.68 -6.03 -29.81
C GLY A 566 2.63 -6.79 -30.73
N ALA A 567 3.23 -6.11 -31.70
CA ALA A 567 4.16 -6.74 -32.64
C ALA A 567 5.37 -7.38 -31.94
N ILE A 568 5.90 -6.74 -30.89
CA ILE A 568 7.03 -7.26 -30.09
C ILE A 568 6.67 -8.59 -29.43
N ALA A 569 5.52 -8.63 -28.75
CA ALA A 569 5.07 -9.82 -28.05
C ALA A 569 4.73 -10.98 -28.99
N GLY A 570 4.10 -10.69 -30.13
CA GLY A 570 3.78 -11.69 -31.15
C GLY A 570 5.02 -12.36 -31.76
N ALA A 571 6.04 -11.56 -32.09
CA ALA A 571 7.29 -12.06 -32.65
C ALA A 571 8.10 -12.87 -31.62
N THR A 572 8.14 -12.39 -30.37
CA THR A 572 8.88 -13.04 -29.28
C THR A 572 8.26 -14.39 -28.90
N ALA A 573 6.93 -14.46 -28.85
CA ALA A 573 6.20 -15.71 -28.59
C ALA A 573 6.45 -16.75 -29.68
N TYR A 574 6.47 -16.34 -30.96
CA TYR A 574 6.79 -17.22 -32.08
C TYR A 574 8.23 -17.75 -32.00
N GLY A 575 9.19 -16.88 -31.69
CA GLY A 575 10.60 -17.26 -31.60
C GLY A 575 10.86 -18.32 -30.53
N PHE A 576 10.36 -18.11 -29.31
CA PHE A 576 10.56 -19.08 -28.22
C PHE A 576 9.82 -20.40 -28.45
N GLN A 577 8.69 -20.37 -29.17
CA GLN A 577 7.99 -21.57 -29.63
C GLN A 577 8.87 -22.45 -30.52
N GLN A 578 9.55 -21.85 -31.49
CA GLN A 578 10.45 -22.61 -32.36
C GLN A 578 11.68 -23.10 -31.58
N ALA A 579 12.22 -22.29 -30.66
CA ALA A 579 13.38 -22.68 -29.85
C ALA A 579 13.11 -23.85 -28.89
N GLY A 580 11.88 -23.99 -28.37
CA GLY A 580 11.49 -25.11 -27.49
C GLY A 580 11.36 -26.47 -28.20
N LEU A 581 11.36 -26.48 -29.53
CA LEU A 581 11.28 -27.69 -30.38
C LEU A 581 12.65 -28.20 -30.83
N VAL A 582 13.72 -27.43 -30.60
CA VAL A 582 15.09 -27.76 -31.02
C VAL A 582 15.85 -28.46 -29.89
N GLY A 583 16.33 -29.67 -30.16
CA GLY A 583 17.20 -30.44 -29.26
C GLY A 583 16.58 -30.86 -27.92
N THR A 584 17.38 -31.52 -27.07
CA THR A 584 16.98 -31.88 -25.69
C THR A 584 17.17 -30.68 -24.74
N ALA A 585 16.62 -30.75 -23.53
CA ALA A 585 16.55 -29.62 -22.60
C ALA A 585 17.92 -28.98 -22.24
N ASP A 586 19.02 -29.72 -22.37
CA ASP A 586 20.39 -29.25 -22.08
C ASP A 586 21.33 -29.37 -23.30
N SER A 587 20.77 -29.43 -24.51
CA SER A 587 21.57 -29.57 -25.73
C SER A 587 22.13 -28.22 -26.22
N PRO A 588 23.37 -28.19 -26.77
CA PRO A 588 23.96 -26.97 -27.32
C PRO A 588 23.08 -26.26 -28.35
N GLU A 589 22.35 -27.02 -29.16
CA GLU A 589 21.42 -26.51 -30.18
C GLU A 589 20.25 -25.74 -29.54
N ARG A 590 19.79 -26.16 -28.36
CA ARG A 590 18.72 -25.48 -27.62
C ARG A 590 19.19 -24.20 -26.95
N TYR A 591 20.42 -24.17 -26.43
CA TYR A 591 21.03 -22.92 -25.93
C TYR A 591 21.20 -21.90 -27.05
N LEU A 592 21.68 -22.32 -28.22
CA LEU A 592 21.81 -21.45 -29.39
C LEU A 592 20.46 -20.94 -29.90
N ALA A 593 19.42 -21.79 -29.86
CA ALA A 593 18.07 -21.36 -30.20
C ALA A 593 17.52 -20.30 -29.22
N HIS A 594 17.72 -20.48 -27.91
CA HIS A 594 17.36 -19.47 -26.91
C HIS A 594 18.14 -18.16 -27.08
N MET A 595 19.44 -18.23 -27.41
CA MET A 595 20.25 -17.06 -27.75
C MET A 595 19.74 -16.32 -28.99
N GLY A 596 19.36 -17.05 -30.04
CA GLY A 596 18.81 -16.47 -31.27
C GLY A 596 17.50 -15.71 -31.04
N VAL A 597 16.61 -16.27 -30.21
CA VAL A 597 15.36 -15.60 -29.84
C VAL A 597 15.63 -14.41 -28.91
N GLY A 598 16.54 -14.57 -27.94
CA GLY A 598 17.00 -13.48 -27.08
C GLY A 598 17.61 -12.33 -27.87
N CYS A 599 18.35 -12.61 -28.93
CA CYS A 599 18.87 -11.59 -29.83
C CYS A 599 17.76 -10.79 -30.52
N ALA A 600 16.76 -11.49 -31.07
CA ALA A 600 15.63 -10.86 -31.73
C ALA A 600 14.79 -10.01 -30.75
N SER A 601 14.47 -10.55 -29.58
CA SER A 601 13.72 -9.81 -28.55
C SER A 601 14.52 -8.64 -27.97
N GLY A 602 15.84 -8.79 -27.83
CA GLY A 602 16.74 -7.73 -27.39
C GLY A 602 16.84 -6.57 -28.38
N TRP A 603 16.89 -6.84 -29.69
CA TRP A 603 16.92 -5.80 -30.72
C TRP A 603 15.60 -5.01 -30.76
N VAL A 604 14.49 -5.72 -30.64
CA VAL A 604 13.14 -5.15 -30.71
C VAL A 604 12.73 -4.42 -29.41
N GLY A 605 13.19 -4.90 -28.25
CA GLY A 605 12.96 -4.29 -26.93
C GLY A 605 13.99 -3.23 -26.51
N GLY A 606 14.88 -2.80 -27.42
CA GLY A 606 15.87 -1.74 -27.15
C GLY A 606 17.07 -2.16 -26.29
N ASN A 607 17.27 -3.44 -26.00
CA ASN A 607 18.41 -3.97 -25.23
C ASN A 607 19.61 -4.36 -26.11
N GLY A 608 19.42 -4.43 -27.44
CA GLY A 608 20.42 -4.91 -28.41
C GLY A 608 20.52 -6.43 -28.47
N CYS A 609 20.90 -6.96 -29.64
CA CYS A 609 20.93 -8.39 -29.92
C CYS A 609 21.90 -9.18 -29.02
N ALA A 610 23.16 -8.74 -28.88
CA ALA A 610 24.15 -9.47 -28.10
C ALA A 610 23.75 -9.62 -26.62
N ARG A 611 23.11 -8.59 -26.04
CA ARG A 611 22.70 -8.57 -24.63
C ARG A 611 21.45 -9.43 -24.42
N GLY A 612 20.47 -9.33 -25.31
CA GLY A 612 19.30 -10.19 -25.27
C GLY A 612 19.65 -11.67 -25.46
N ALA A 613 20.61 -11.99 -26.33
CA ALA A 613 21.13 -13.34 -26.49
C ALA A 613 21.82 -13.87 -25.22
N ALA A 614 22.66 -13.04 -24.59
CA ALA A 614 23.35 -13.40 -23.35
C ALA A 614 22.37 -13.63 -22.18
N SER A 615 21.38 -12.76 -22.00
CA SER A 615 20.34 -12.94 -20.97
C SER A 615 19.50 -14.20 -21.19
N ALA A 616 19.16 -14.53 -22.44
CA ALA A 616 18.44 -15.75 -22.76
C ALA A 616 19.28 -17.01 -22.54
N PHE A 617 20.59 -16.96 -22.82
CA PHE A 617 21.54 -18.04 -22.54
C PHE A 617 21.66 -18.32 -21.05
N VAL A 618 21.99 -17.29 -20.25
CA VAL A 618 22.18 -17.43 -18.81
C VAL A 618 20.88 -17.83 -18.12
N GLY A 619 19.75 -17.28 -18.56
CA GLY A 619 18.44 -17.69 -18.06
C GLY A 619 18.16 -19.18 -18.30
N LYS A 620 18.51 -19.70 -19.48
CA LYS A 620 18.39 -21.13 -19.78
C LYS A 620 19.33 -21.99 -18.94
N TRP A 621 20.57 -21.54 -18.74
CA TRP A 621 21.56 -22.24 -17.93
C TRP A 621 21.12 -22.35 -16.46
N VAL A 622 20.71 -21.24 -15.84
CA VAL A 622 20.19 -21.23 -14.47
C VAL A 622 18.92 -22.06 -14.33
N SER A 623 18.06 -22.08 -15.35
CA SER A 623 16.87 -22.93 -15.38
C SER A 623 17.20 -24.42 -15.32
N ASN A 624 18.31 -24.85 -15.94
CA ASN A 624 18.77 -26.24 -15.90
C ASN A 624 19.46 -26.56 -14.56
N GLN A 625 20.27 -25.64 -14.01
CA GLN A 625 20.94 -25.81 -12.70
C GLN A 625 19.96 -25.85 -11.52
N THR A 626 18.82 -25.16 -11.62
CA THR A 626 17.79 -25.11 -10.58
C THR A 626 16.69 -26.15 -10.78
N SER A 627 16.84 -27.09 -11.72
CA SER A 627 15.83 -28.09 -12.08
C SER A 627 15.40 -29.01 -10.93
N GLY A 628 16.27 -29.23 -9.94
CA GLY A 628 15.99 -30.04 -8.74
C GLY A 628 15.36 -29.29 -7.56
N TRP A 629 15.10 -27.99 -7.67
CA TRP A 629 14.51 -27.21 -6.58
C TRP A 629 13.00 -27.49 -6.47
N GLN A 630 12.51 -27.82 -5.26
CA GLN A 630 11.10 -28.19 -5.04
C GLN A 630 10.11 -27.03 -5.19
N ASN A 631 10.59 -25.80 -5.35
CA ASN A 631 9.75 -24.60 -5.44
C ASN A 631 10.04 -23.83 -6.73
N ASP A 632 9.11 -23.90 -7.67
CA ASP A 632 9.14 -23.20 -8.95
C ASP A 632 9.18 -21.67 -8.81
N ILE A 633 8.76 -21.14 -7.65
CA ILE A 633 8.84 -19.71 -7.35
C ILE A 633 10.31 -19.28 -7.28
N TYR A 634 11.11 -19.96 -6.46
CA TYR A 634 12.52 -19.67 -6.29
C TYR A 634 13.34 -19.92 -7.56
N ARG A 635 12.91 -20.87 -8.40
CA ARG A 635 13.51 -21.13 -9.71
C ARG A 635 13.27 -19.95 -10.66
N GLY A 636 12.03 -19.46 -10.76
CA GLY A 636 11.68 -18.29 -11.57
C GLY A 636 12.40 -17.01 -11.11
N VAL A 637 12.55 -16.83 -9.79
CA VAL A 637 13.35 -15.75 -9.20
C VAL A 637 14.81 -15.85 -9.63
N ALA A 638 15.43 -17.01 -9.40
CA ALA A 638 16.85 -17.21 -9.71
C ALA A 638 17.18 -16.98 -11.19
N VAL A 639 16.31 -17.45 -12.09
CA VAL A 639 16.47 -17.28 -13.54
C VAL A 639 16.31 -15.81 -13.97
N SER A 640 15.31 -15.11 -13.43
CA SER A 640 15.04 -13.70 -13.76
C SER A 640 16.14 -12.79 -13.23
N VAL A 641 16.61 -13.03 -12.00
CA VAL A 641 17.74 -12.28 -11.41
C VAL A 641 19.01 -12.51 -12.22
N ALA A 642 19.34 -13.76 -12.59
CA ALA A 642 20.52 -14.05 -13.38
C ALA A 642 20.48 -13.40 -14.78
N GLY A 643 19.33 -13.41 -15.44
CA GLY A 643 19.12 -12.74 -16.72
C GLY A 643 19.23 -11.21 -16.64
N GLY A 644 18.69 -10.61 -15.58
CA GLY A 644 18.80 -9.18 -15.31
C GLY A 644 20.23 -8.76 -15.02
N THR A 645 20.92 -9.49 -14.13
CA THR A 645 22.33 -9.26 -13.79
C THR A 645 23.22 -9.39 -15.03
N THR A 646 22.98 -10.38 -15.89
CA THR A 646 23.72 -10.56 -17.17
C THR A 646 23.53 -9.37 -18.11
N SER A 647 22.32 -8.81 -18.16
CA SER A 647 22.03 -7.61 -18.96
C SER A 647 22.77 -6.39 -18.41
N VAL A 648 22.80 -6.20 -17.08
CA VAL A 648 23.53 -5.10 -16.43
C VAL A 648 25.04 -5.21 -16.67
N ILE A 649 25.62 -6.41 -16.51
CA ILE A 649 27.04 -6.68 -16.78
C ILE A 649 27.38 -6.34 -18.24
N GLY A 650 26.47 -6.61 -19.18
CA GLY A 650 26.60 -6.27 -20.60
C GLY A 650 26.30 -4.80 -20.97
N GLY A 651 26.05 -3.93 -19.98
CA GLY A 651 25.72 -2.51 -20.19
C GLY A 651 24.26 -2.23 -20.61
N GLY A 652 23.35 -3.17 -20.37
CA GLY A 652 21.90 -3.06 -20.60
C GLY A 652 21.11 -2.78 -19.31
N LYS A 653 19.79 -2.62 -19.45
CA LYS A 653 18.88 -2.44 -18.29
C LYS A 653 18.60 -3.79 -17.63
N PHE A 654 18.58 -3.83 -16.29
CA PHE A 654 18.26 -5.03 -15.53
C PHE A 654 16.89 -5.58 -15.91
N GLU A 655 15.87 -4.72 -15.93
CA GLU A 655 14.48 -5.05 -16.25
C GLU A 655 14.35 -5.81 -17.59
N ASN A 656 14.99 -5.30 -18.64
CA ASN A 656 14.95 -5.91 -19.97
C ASN A 656 15.62 -7.30 -20.02
N GLY A 657 16.70 -7.49 -19.25
CA GLY A 657 17.39 -8.77 -19.12
C GLY A 657 16.61 -9.78 -18.29
N ALA A 658 16.02 -9.32 -17.20
CA ALA A 658 15.20 -10.11 -16.30
C ALA A 658 13.94 -10.59 -17.00
N MET A 659 13.28 -9.72 -17.76
CA MET A 659 12.14 -10.08 -18.61
C MET A 659 12.53 -11.16 -19.63
N THR A 660 13.63 -10.97 -20.36
CA THR A 660 14.07 -11.93 -21.39
C THR A 660 14.31 -13.32 -20.82
N ALA A 661 14.93 -13.43 -19.64
CA ALA A 661 15.16 -14.70 -18.96
C ALA A 661 13.88 -15.30 -18.34
N ALA A 662 13.02 -14.46 -17.75
CA ALA A 662 11.74 -14.88 -17.20
C ALA A 662 10.82 -15.50 -18.27
N PHE A 663 10.75 -14.87 -19.45
CA PHE A 663 10.00 -15.41 -20.60
C PHE A 663 10.55 -16.76 -21.03
N GLY A 664 11.89 -16.91 -21.12
CA GLY A 664 12.52 -18.19 -21.47
C GLY A 664 12.24 -19.31 -20.45
N TYR A 665 12.19 -18.98 -19.15
CA TYR A 665 11.86 -19.93 -18.07
C TYR A 665 10.39 -20.36 -18.10
N LEU A 666 9.46 -19.38 -18.10
CA LEU A 666 8.02 -19.63 -18.11
C LEU A 666 7.61 -20.46 -19.33
N PHE A 667 8.18 -20.15 -20.49
CA PHE A 667 7.93 -20.89 -21.72
C PHE A 667 8.36 -22.36 -21.62
N ASN A 668 9.56 -22.63 -21.11
CA ASN A 668 10.07 -23.99 -20.95
C ASN A 668 9.29 -24.78 -19.89
N ALA A 669 8.98 -24.17 -18.75
CA ALA A 669 8.23 -24.82 -17.67
C ALA A 669 6.80 -25.21 -18.11
N MET A 670 6.13 -24.36 -18.89
CA MET A 670 4.79 -24.64 -19.42
C MET A 670 4.81 -25.71 -20.52
N SER A 671 5.82 -25.69 -21.40
CA SER A 671 6.02 -26.72 -22.42
C SER A 671 6.33 -28.10 -21.82
N GLU A 672 7.04 -28.17 -20.69
CA GLU A 672 7.37 -29.42 -20.01
C GLU A 672 6.15 -30.02 -19.29
N LYS A 673 5.36 -29.17 -18.61
CA LYS A 673 4.08 -29.57 -18.00
C LYS A 673 3.07 -30.09 -19.04
N LEU A 674 2.94 -29.44 -20.20
CA LEU A 674 2.04 -29.89 -21.28
C LEU A 674 2.44 -31.25 -21.87
N ARG A 675 3.75 -31.56 -21.97
CA ARG A 675 4.23 -32.88 -22.37
C ARG A 675 3.91 -33.96 -21.33
N SER A 676 3.93 -33.61 -20.03
CA SER A 676 3.60 -34.53 -18.94
C SER A 676 2.12 -34.94 -18.91
N TYR A 677 1.22 -34.13 -19.49
CA TYR A 677 -0.20 -34.45 -19.66
C TYR A 677 -0.53 -35.22 -20.96
N GLY A 678 0.48 -35.69 -21.72
CA GLY A 678 0.28 -36.56 -22.88
C GLY A 678 -0.27 -35.89 -24.15
N MET A 679 -0.30 -34.57 -24.21
CA MET A 679 -0.78 -33.84 -25.38
C MET A 679 0.32 -33.78 -26.47
N GLN A 680 0.16 -34.57 -27.54
CA GLN A 680 0.95 -34.41 -28.76
C GLN A 680 0.39 -33.26 -29.61
N PHE A 681 1.29 -32.45 -30.18
CA PHE A 681 0.94 -31.34 -31.05
C PHE A 681 0.34 -31.86 -32.36
N GLY A 682 -0.97 -31.73 -32.52
CA GLY A 682 -1.62 -32.00 -33.80
C GLY A 682 -3.12 -32.19 -33.73
N THR A 683 -3.83 -31.46 -34.59
CA THR A 683 -5.26 -31.55 -34.96
C THR A 683 -6.28 -30.96 -33.99
N GLY A 684 -7.09 -30.06 -34.55
CA GLY A 684 -7.98 -29.19 -33.81
C GLY A 684 -9.41 -29.69 -33.74
N VAL A 685 -9.98 -29.59 -32.54
CA VAL A 685 -11.43 -29.61 -32.29
C VAL A 685 -11.75 -28.75 -31.06
N GLY A 686 -11.27 -27.49 -31.03
CA GLY A 686 -11.47 -26.56 -29.89
C GLY A 686 -11.98 -25.16 -30.25
N VAL A 687 -12.41 -24.94 -31.49
CA VAL A 687 -12.50 -23.60 -32.10
C VAL A 687 -13.75 -22.79 -31.71
N ILE A 688 -14.70 -23.30 -30.90
CA ILE A 688 -15.97 -22.57 -30.65
C ILE A 688 -16.14 -22.04 -29.21
N ALA A 689 -15.24 -22.35 -28.26
CA ALA A 689 -15.40 -21.90 -26.86
C ALA A 689 -14.60 -20.64 -26.46
N ALA A 690 -13.73 -20.09 -27.34
CA ALA A 690 -12.78 -19.04 -26.97
C ALA A 690 -13.08 -17.63 -27.54
N ALA A 691 -14.21 -17.44 -28.24
CA ALA A 691 -14.59 -16.13 -28.77
C ALA A 691 -15.35 -15.25 -27.75
N SER A 692 -15.52 -15.68 -26.50
CA SER A 692 -16.31 -14.99 -25.47
C SER A 692 -15.51 -14.48 -24.26
N CYS A 693 -14.18 -14.39 -24.35
CA CYS A 693 -13.35 -13.83 -23.29
C CYS A 693 -12.85 -12.42 -23.66
N THR A 694 -13.62 -11.40 -23.32
CA THR A 694 -13.17 -9.99 -23.33
C THR A 694 -12.63 -9.58 -21.96
N ALA A 695 -11.79 -8.54 -21.95
CA ALA A 695 -10.89 -8.11 -20.86
C ALA A 695 -11.52 -7.64 -19.52
N SER A 696 -12.70 -8.11 -19.13
CA SER A 696 -13.34 -7.73 -17.85
C SER A 696 -13.52 -8.87 -16.84
N THR A 697 -13.06 -10.09 -17.14
CA THR A 697 -13.07 -11.22 -16.19
C THR A 697 -11.66 -11.70 -15.88
N ALA A 698 -10.95 -10.96 -15.02
CA ALA A 698 -9.76 -11.48 -14.36
C ALA A 698 -10.20 -12.45 -13.26
N GLY A 699 -10.34 -13.73 -13.60
CA GLY A 699 -10.52 -14.80 -12.62
C GLY A 699 -11.38 -15.94 -13.14
N VAL A 700 -10.78 -17.13 -13.18
CA VAL A 700 -11.46 -18.43 -13.27
C VAL A 700 -11.92 -18.85 -14.67
N CYS A 701 -10.99 -19.39 -15.47
CA CYS A 701 -11.27 -20.49 -16.39
C CYS A 701 -10.03 -21.39 -16.55
N ALA A 702 -10.09 -22.56 -15.88
CA ALA A 702 -9.37 -23.82 -16.12
C ALA A 702 -7.83 -23.82 -16.32
N LEU A 703 -7.10 -24.09 -15.24
CA LEU A 703 -6.41 -25.36 -14.92
C LEU A 703 -5.50 -25.08 -13.70
N GLY A 704 -5.67 -25.81 -12.61
CA GLY A 704 -4.95 -25.56 -11.35
C GLY A 704 -3.45 -25.81 -11.49
N SER A 705 -2.62 -24.91 -10.93
CA SER A 705 -1.14 -24.95 -10.84
C SER A 705 -0.24 -24.12 -11.81
N PRO A 706 -0.74 -23.15 -12.61
CA PRO A 706 0.08 -22.12 -13.25
C PRO A 706 0.40 -20.91 -12.35
N SER A 707 -0.44 -20.65 -11.33
CA SER A 707 -0.31 -19.49 -10.43
C SER A 707 0.98 -19.49 -9.60
N LEU A 708 1.51 -20.66 -9.22
CA LEU A 708 2.75 -20.78 -8.45
C LEU A 708 4.01 -20.45 -9.28
N VAL A 709 4.12 -20.94 -10.51
CA VAL A 709 5.29 -20.65 -11.37
C VAL A 709 5.33 -19.15 -11.74
N VAL A 710 4.15 -18.55 -11.92
CA VAL A 710 3.95 -17.13 -12.20
C VAL A 710 4.25 -16.26 -10.98
N GLY A 711 3.86 -16.68 -9.77
CA GLY A 711 4.22 -16.02 -8.51
C GLY A 711 5.74 -15.94 -8.30
N GLY A 712 6.47 -16.93 -8.81
CA GLY A 712 7.94 -16.98 -8.87
C GLY A 712 8.59 -15.91 -9.68
N ALA A 713 8.24 -15.87 -10.96
CA ALA A 713 8.79 -14.88 -11.87
C ALA A 713 8.34 -13.46 -11.49
N ALA A 714 7.11 -13.29 -10.97
CA ALA A 714 6.59 -12.01 -10.50
C ALA A 714 7.29 -11.53 -9.22
N ALA A 715 7.48 -12.41 -8.22
CA ALA A 715 8.29 -12.12 -7.05
C ALA A 715 9.75 -11.86 -7.46
N GLY A 716 10.28 -12.59 -8.45
CA GLY A 716 11.65 -12.43 -8.94
C GLY A 716 11.90 -11.12 -9.69
N ALA A 717 10.93 -10.66 -10.47
CA ALA A 717 10.98 -9.38 -11.17
C ALA A 717 10.71 -8.20 -10.22
N ALA A 718 9.85 -8.37 -9.21
CA ALA A 718 9.60 -7.36 -8.18
C ALA A 718 10.77 -7.25 -7.18
N ILE A 719 11.26 -8.37 -6.66
CA ILE A 719 12.46 -8.45 -5.82
C ILE A 719 13.68 -8.03 -6.64
N GLY A 720 13.79 -8.45 -7.90
CA GLY A 720 14.86 -8.04 -8.82
C GLY A 720 14.75 -6.58 -9.27
N GLY A 721 13.57 -5.98 -9.36
CA GLY A 721 13.38 -4.55 -9.64
C GLY A 721 13.69 -3.68 -8.42
N THR A 722 13.42 -4.20 -7.22
CA THR A 722 13.78 -3.54 -5.95
C THR A 722 15.27 -3.67 -5.66
N ILE A 723 15.83 -4.88 -5.80
CA ILE A 723 17.28 -5.15 -5.76
C ILE A 723 17.97 -4.46 -6.93
N GLY A 724 17.35 -4.36 -8.11
CA GLY A 724 17.87 -3.70 -9.30
C GLY A 724 17.85 -2.19 -9.19
N ALA A 725 16.87 -1.59 -8.51
CA ALA A 725 16.90 -0.18 -8.13
C ALA A 725 17.93 0.09 -7.05
N VAL A 726 18.12 -0.83 -6.09
CA VAL A 726 19.18 -0.75 -5.08
C VAL A 726 20.56 -0.97 -5.69
N ILE A 727 20.73 -1.90 -6.64
CA ILE A 727 21.97 -2.19 -7.38
C ILE A 727 22.22 -1.11 -8.42
N ASP A 728 21.21 -0.54 -9.08
CA ASP A 728 21.37 0.65 -9.93
C ASP A 728 21.72 1.87 -9.07
N VAL A 729 21.23 1.99 -7.83
CA VAL A 729 21.68 3.04 -6.90
C VAL A 729 23.06 2.74 -6.31
N PHE A 730 23.44 1.47 -6.10
CA PHE A 730 24.76 1.06 -5.60
C PHE A 730 25.84 0.97 -6.70
N MET A 731 25.47 0.74 -7.97
CA MET A 731 26.37 0.60 -9.13
C MET A 731 26.25 1.76 -10.13
N GLN A 732 25.25 2.64 -9.99
CA GLN A 732 25.23 3.97 -10.63
C GLN A 732 25.57 5.07 -9.62
N GLY A 733 26.26 4.73 -8.52
CA GLY A 733 27.20 5.65 -7.91
C GLY A 733 28.27 6.01 -8.94
N ASP A 734 27.96 7.03 -9.74
CA ASP A 734 28.77 7.74 -10.72
C ASP A 734 29.42 6.89 -11.82
N LYS A 735 28.71 6.68 -12.93
CA LYS A 735 29.38 6.46 -14.22
C LYS A 735 29.76 7.82 -14.81
N THR A 736 31.02 7.96 -15.20
CA THR A 736 31.50 9.15 -15.91
C THR A 736 30.69 9.34 -17.20
N PRO A 737 30.10 10.51 -17.46
CA PRO A 737 29.21 10.71 -18.60
C PRO A 737 29.84 10.34 -19.94
N THR A 738 29.01 9.95 -20.91
CA THR A 738 29.45 9.68 -22.29
C THR A 738 29.31 10.91 -23.19
N GLN A 739 28.81 12.02 -22.65
CA GLN A 739 28.81 13.34 -23.26
C GLN A 739 29.15 14.41 -22.22
N GLY A 740 29.90 15.42 -22.63
CA GLY A 740 30.27 16.56 -21.82
C GLY A 740 30.34 17.84 -22.64
N ALA A 741 30.60 18.97 -21.98
CA ALA A 741 30.80 20.22 -22.68
C ALA A 741 32.03 20.11 -23.62
N PRO A 742 31.97 20.64 -24.86
CA PRO A 742 33.10 20.59 -25.78
C PRO A 742 34.40 21.08 -25.15
N GLY A 743 35.43 20.24 -25.17
CA GLY A 743 36.76 20.55 -24.60
C GLY A 743 36.86 20.46 -23.06
N SER A 744 35.80 20.10 -22.34
CA SER A 744 35.82 20.01 -20.88
C SER A 744 36.44 18.71 -20.37
N THR A 745 36.90 18.73 -19.12
CA THR A 745 37.25 17.53 -18.35
C THR A 745 36.25 17.35 -17.22
N TYR A 746 35.71 16.15 -17.07
CA TYR A 746 34.86 15.76 -15.95
C TYR A 746 35.66 14.86 -15.02
N VAL A 747 35.60 15.15 -13.71
CA VAL A 747 36.14 14.29 -12.67
C VAL A 747 34.97 13.66 -11.94
N ASN A 748 34.96 12.34 -11.91
CA ASN A 748 33.93 11.57 -11.26
C ASN A 748 34.05 11.70 -9.72
N PRO A 749 33.02 12.21 -9.03
CA PRO A 749 33.08 12.44 -7.59
C PRO A 749 33.06 11.15 -6.77
N GLY A 750 32.58 10.04 -7.34
CA GLY A 750 32.54 8.73 -6.69
C GLY A 750 33.85 7.96 -6.79
N ASN A 751 34.40 7.78 -7.99
CA ASN A 751 35.58 6.93 -8.23
C ASN A 751 36.85 7.70 -8.66
N GLY A 752 36.78 9.02 -8.78
CA GLY A 752 37.91 9.87 -9.17
C GLY A 752 38.32 9.78 -10.64
N GLN A 753 37.65 8.96 -11.48
CA GLN A 753 37.94 8.82 -12.91
C GLN A 753 37.86 10.19 -13.60
N GLU A 754 38.86 10.49 -14.42
CA GLU A 754 38.89 11.73 -15.20
C GLU A 754 38.60 11.43 -16.66
N ARG A 755 37.67 12.17 -17.27
CA ARG A 755 37.36 12.05 -18.71
C ARG A 755 37.38 13.39 -19.39
N ARG A 756 38.14 13.45 -20.49
CA ARG A 756 38.21 14.60 -21.38
C ARG A 756 37.30 14.40 -22.59
N TYR A 757 36.51 15.44 -22.90
CA TYR A 757 35.65 15.47 -24.07
C TYR A 757 36.27 16.32 -25.18
N GLY A 758 36.15 15.84 -26.42
CA GLY A 758 36.56 16.57 -27.61
C GLY A 758 35.65 17.74 -27.94
N ASN A 759 35.95 18.46 -29.02
CA ASN A 759 35.13 19.57 -29.49
C ASN A 759 33.73 19.15 -29.96
N ASP A 760 33.50 17.85 -30.15
CA ASP A 760 32.21 17.25 -30.45
C ASP A 760 31.42 16.82 -29.20
N GLY A 761 31.94 17.13 -28.00
CA GLY A 761 31.34 16.76 -26.72
C GLY A 761 31.42 15.27 -26.39
N LYS A 762 32.14 14.47 -27.20
CA LYS A 762 32.30 13.03 -27.02
C LYS A 762 33.66 12.70 -26.36
N PRO A 763 33.81 11.54 -25.71
CA PRO A 763 35.05 11.17 -25.02
C PRO A 763 36.22 11.08 -26.00
N GLU A 764 37.36 11.62 -25.61
CA GLU A 764 38.64 11.46 -26.34
C GLU A 764 39.67 10.71 -25.50
N TYR A 765 39.64 10.89 -24.18
CA TYR A 765 40.58 10.28 -23.26
C TYR A 765 39.96 10.12 -21.86
N ASP A 766 40.21 9.01 -21.18
CA ASP A 766 39.94 8.88 -19.75
C ASP A 766 41.10 8.25 -18.97
N ILE A 767 41.17 8.56 -17.68
CA ILE A 767 42.16 8.02 -16.73
C ILE A 767 41.42 7.35 -15.57
N ASP A 768 41.75 6.08 -15.35
CA ASP A 768 41.24 5.31 -14.23
C ASP A 768 42.28 5.31 -13.10
N TRP A 769 41.87 5.79 -11.93
CA TRP A 769 42.76 5.90 -10.76
C TRP A 769 42.58 4.77 -9.74
N HIS A 770 41.51 3.97 -9.84
CA HIS A 770 41.12 3.00 -8.81
C HIS A 770 41.27 1.53 -9.28
N PRO A 771 41.69 0.59 -8.39
CA PRO A 771 42.07 -0.79 -8.74
C PRO A 771 40.94 -1.76 -9.16
N ASP A 772 39.67 -1.40 -8.99
CA ASP A 772 38.47 -2.18 -9.33
C ASP A 772 38.15 -2.28 -10.85
N HIS A 773 38.98 -1.66 -11.70
CA HIS A 773 38.91 -1.80 -13.17
C HIS A 773 39.97 -2.77 -13.75
N GLY A 774 40.47 -3.73 -12.95
CA GLY A 774 41.06 -4.98 -13.46
C GLY A 774 42.56 -4.99 -13.77
N ALA A 775 43.30 -3.91 -13.52
CA ALA A 775 44.76 -3.85 -13.79
C ALA A 775 45.63 -3.46 -12.57
N GLY A 776 45.04 -3.17 -11.41
CA GLY A 776 45.80 -2.88 -10.17
C GLY A 776 46.70 -1.64 -10.19
N THR A 777 46.79 -0.90 -11.31
CA THR A 777 47.59 0.31 -11.48
C THR A 777 46.84 1.34 -12.33
N PRO A 778 46.88 2.64 -12.00
CA PRO A 778 46.32 3.70 -12.82
C PRO A 778 46.83 3.69 -14.25
N HIS A 779 45.89 3.81 -15.18
CA HIS A 779 46.13 3.72 -16.60
C HIS A 779 45.12 4.57 -17.35
N GLY A 780 45.52 5.06 -18.53
CA GLY A 780 44.66 5.88 -19.38
C GLY A 780 44.20 5.14 -20.63
N HIS A 781 43.05 5.53 -21.17
CA HIS A 781 42.51 4.98 -22.41
C HIS A 781 42.21 6.09 -23.41
N ASN A 782 42.65 5.89 -24.65
CA ASN A 782 42.23 6.70 -25.78
C ASN A 782 40.85 6.24 -26.28
N TRP A 783 40.07 7.17 -26.82
CA TRP A 783 38.80 6.88 -27.47
C TRP A 783 38.87 7.14 -28.97
N ASP A 784 38.95 6.05 -29.73
CA ASP A 784 39.10 6.08 -31.18
C ASP A 784 37.77 6.46 -31.84
N LYS A 785 37.84 7.31 -32.86
CA LYS A 785 36.67 7.74 -33.63
C LYS A 785 36.37 6.73 -34.73
N LEU A 786 35.17 6.16 -34.68
CA LEU A 786 34.67 5.27 -35.71
C LEU A 786 34.11 6.05 -36.91
N PRO A 787 34.02 5.44 -38.10
CA PRO A 787 33.51 6.08 -39.32
C PRO A 787 32.08 6.63 -39.20
N ASP A 788 31.25 6.06 -38.33
CA ASP A 788 29.88 6.50 -38.04
C ASP A 788 29.81 7.67 -37.03
N GLY A 789 30.98 8.17 -36.61
CA GLY A 789 31.11 9.27 -35.65
C GLY A 789 30.91 8.84 -34.19
N SER A 790 30.72 7.54 -33.90
CA SER A 790 30.78 7.02 -32.53
C SER A 790 32.24 6.91 -32.04
N ARG A 791 32.43 6.70 -30.74
CA ARG A 791 33.76 6.57 -30.11
C ARG A 791 33.85 5.20 -29.44
N THR A 792 34.97 4.49 -29.63
CA THR A 792 35.26 3.23 -28.93
C THR A 792 36.48 3.38 -28.04
N ARG A 793 36.37 2.89 -26.81
CA ARG A 793 37.46 2.94 -25.84
C ARG A 793 38.54 1.91 -26.21
N GLY A 794 39.77 2.39 -26.41
CA GLY A 794 40.95 1.58 -26.66
C GLY A 794 41.48 0.87 -25.40
N PRO A 795 42.53 0.05 -25.53
CA PRO A 795 43.16 -0.62 -24.40
C PRO A 795 43.84 0.37 -23.44
N GLY A 796 43.97 -0.04 -22.18
CA GLY A 796 44.58 0.76 -21.13
C GLY A 796 46.10 0.82 -21.27
N VAL A 797 46.66 2.01 -21.14
CA VAL A 797 48.11 2.25 -21.15
C VAL A 797 48.54 2.74 -19.77
N PRO A 798 49.46 2.05 -19.06
CA PRO A 798 49.94 2.47 -17.75
C PRO A 798 50.50 3.88 -17.78
N LEU A 799 50.21 4.67 -16.76
CA LEU A 799 50.76 6.02 -16.62
C LEU A 799 52.17 5.96 -16.01
N SER A 800 53.19 6.41 -16.74
CA SER A 800 54.57 6.54 -16.26
C SER A 800 55.23 7.80 -16.85
N PRO A 801 55.83 8.69 -16.03
CA PRO A 801 55.95 8.61 -14.57
C PRO A 801 54.65 8.99 -13.84
N TRP A 802 54.55 8.63 -12.55
CA TRP A 802 53.41 8.97 -11.70
C TRP A 802 53.35 10.49 -11.45
N PRO A 803 52.17 11.15 -11.52
CA PRO A 803 52.08 12.58 -11.24
C PRO A 803 52.41 12.91 -9.78
N GLU A 804 53.27 13.90 -9.56
CA GLU A 804 53.57 14.41 -8.22
C GLU A 804 52.31 14.97 -7.54
N GLY A 805 52.03 14.55 -6.30
CA GLY A 805 50.94 15.09 -5.48
C GLY A 805 49.73 14.17 -5.24
N ARG A 806 49.66 12.97 -5.84
CA ARG A 806 48.65 11.95 -5.50
C ARG A 806 49.30 10.73 -4.84
N GLY A 807 49.07 10.55 -3.53
CA GLY A 807 49.62 9.43 -2.75
C GLY A 807 49.07 8.07 -3.20
N LYS A 808 49.88 7.02 -3.05
CA LYS A 808 49.42 5.61 -3.16
C LYS A 808 48.45 5.31 -2.02
N SER A 809 47.36 4.59 -2.29
CA SER A 809 46.35 4.24 -1.27
C SER A 809 46.92 3.28 -0.21
N LEU A 810 46.23 3.20 0.93
CA LEU A 810 46.62 2.47 2.14
C LEU A 810 46.69 0.93 1.99
N ASP A 811 46.24 0.35 0.88
CA ASP A 811 46.27 -1.10 0.66
C ASP A 811 47.57 -1.63 0.02
N GLU A 812 48.53 -0.74 -0.29
CA GLU A 812 49.88 -1.13 -0.76
C GLU A 812 51.03 -0.78 0.23
N LYS A 813 50.71 -0.60 1.51
CA LYS A 813 51.68 -0.63 2.63
C LYS A 813 51.24 -1.66 3.66
#